data_AF-A0A7W5BC47-F1
#
_entry.id   AF-A0A7W5BC47-F1
#
_cell.length_a   1.000
_cell.length_b   1.000
_cell.length_c   1.000
_cell.angle_alpha   90.00
_cell.angle_beta   90.00
_cell.angle_gamma   90.00
#
_symmetry.space_group_name_H-M   'P 1'
#
loop_
_entity.id
_entity.type
_entity.pdbx_description
1 polymer ?
#
loop_
_entity_poly.entity_id
_entity_poly.type
_entity_poly.pdbx_seq_one_letter_code
_entity_poly.pdbx_strand_id
1 'polypeptide(L)'
;MEFTLQTWLKYSAGAAALLACCGAQAAQRVEVNTASGSGPLRAGLAAKADLGESELKAGRSLDYPNGLRVQRHEQYYQGVPVLDGFVVEHRQGDAKTATLRGSVLQRIAQDLPSARPVFSAADILLQAKTQLQRFQTTHDAATLYVHAGRDNVARLVYLVSFYVQDGQQLRYPHLLIDANLGRVLQQWDGHMTAAASGPGGNTRTGQYEYGTQRPALDVSANCSMDSNGIVTVNLDGALTNNPLKTPYQFACPRNTFKAVNGGYAPLNDIHAHAGATLRMYMAYLNTPPVPLPLVGRGHPGNYLDNASWGAGVATFGDGVSQFYPLVALDVVAHEFSHGYTERNSGLNYFGMPGGMNEAFSDMAGEAAEYHARGSNDFLVGAEIVKSGAALRQMSNPSADGQSIEHTVYHNDFTNVHHLSGIYNKAFYRLATRAGWNARKAFEVMADANRLYWTKFSSYNEGACGVENAARNRGYVVADVTAAFNAVGVNCGAYRSVAQQLYLAQLGRPADVGGLNNFIGRLQASAVPDYLYNIEQAYRSGNQQIRDLVDGLGNSAEARALYPGDNTSFVHAIFNTLANRAPTSTELANWLDQLNNKGASRGLVALAVLDVLSADNASADGKAVARKTATALYFTAAIDTSAELAAYSGTRAAAKARAMLSQVGSNTDVVAFQNTADQTLADLVAGR
;
A
#
# COMPACT_ATOMS: atom_id res chain seq x y z
N MET A 1 44.06 -7.42 -4.19
CA MET A 1 44.38 -6.34 -5.14
C MET A 1 43.07 -5.85 -5.72
N GLU A 2 42.64 -4.68 -5.29
CA GLU A 2 41.58 -3.89 -5.92
C GLU A 2 41.93 -3.64 -7.39
N PHE A 3 40.94 -3.57 -8.28
CA PHE A 3 40.89 -2.54 -9.32
C PHE A 3 39.44 -2.27 -9.72
N THR A 4 39.14 -0.98 -9.82
CA THR A 4 37.85 -0.30 -9.81
C THR A 4 37.30 0.00 -11.20
N LEU A 5 36.00 0.34 -11.25
CA LEU A 5 35.30 0.99 -12.36
C LEU A 5 36.07 2.22 -12.87
N GLN A 6 36.45 2.26 -14.15
CA GLN A 6 36.45 3.44 -15.04
C GLN A 6 37.17 3.12 -16.36
N THR A 7 36.43 2.78 -17.41
CA THR A 7 36.73 3.13 -18.81
C THR A 7 35.56 2.66 -19.69
N TRP A 8 35.36 3.32 -20.82
CA TRP A 8 34.30 3.11 -21.83
C TRP A 8 33.07 4.03 -21.72
N LEU A 9 33.35 5.33 -21.74
CA LEU A 9 32.51 6.34 -22.40
C LEU A 9 33.43 7.19 -23.30
N LYS A 10 33.33 7.01 -24.63
CA LYS A 10 33.51 8.02 -25.69
C LYS A 10 33.43 7.40 -27.09
N TYR A 11 32.91 8.19 -28.04
CA TYR A 11 32.51 7.92 -29.43
C TYR A 11 31.13 7.24 -29.53
N SER A 12 30.04 7.88 -29.97
CA SER A 12 29.91 8.89 -31.03
C SER A 12 28.64 9.74 -30.84
N ALA A 13 28.74 11.05 -31.04
CA ALA A 13 27.61 11.95 -31.20
C ALA A 13 27.30 12.15 -32.70
N GLY A 14 26.02 12.25 -33.05
CA GLY A 14 25.57 12.94 -34.26
C GLY A 14 24.56 12.21 -35.14
N ALA A 15 23.27 12.40 -34.87
CA ALA A 15 22.23 12.69 -35.88
C ALA A 15 20.92 13.04 -35.17
N ALA A 16 20.62 14.33 -35.06
CA ALA A 16 19.27 14.80 -34.78
C ALA A 16 18.47 14.73 -36.09
N ALA A 17 17.45 13.89 -36.13
CA ALA A 17 16.39 13.96 -37.13
C ALA A 17 15.06 14.16 -36.38
N LEU A 18 14.35 15.23 -36.72
CA LEU A 18 12.98 15.47 -36.29
C LEU A 18 12.08 14.32 -36.71
N LEU A 19 11.35 13.73 -35.77
CA LEU A 19 10.09 13.03 -36.00
C LEU A 19 9.16 13.37 -34.83
N ALA A 20 8.20 14.25 -35.08
CA ALA A 20 7.08 14.49 -34.20
C ALA A 20 5.95 13.50 -34.51
N CYS A 21 5.34 13.00 -33.43
CA CYS A 21 4.02 12.37 -33.31
C CYS A 21 3.80 10.97 -33.91
N CYS A 22 4.00 9.95 -33.06
CA CYS A 22 2.95 9.03 -32.61
C CYS A 22 3.45 8.43 -31.29
N GLY A 23 2.74 8.64 -30.19
CA GLY A 23 3.08 8.00 -28.92
C GLY A 23 2.84 6.49 -29.04
N ALA A 24 3.88 5.72 -29.39
CA ALA A 24 3.85 4.27 -29.30
C ALA A 24 3.78 3.90 -27.81
N GLN A 25 2.65 3.32 -27.41
CA GLN A 25 2.45 2.85 -26.04
C GLN A 25 2.89 1.38 -26.00
N ALA A 26 3.96 1.07 -25.27
CA ALA A 26 4.50 -0.28 -25.08
C ALA A 26 3.42 -1.32 -24.69
N ALA A 27 3.74 -2.60 -24.84
CA ALA A 27 2.83 -3.68 -24.48
C ALA A 27 2.29 -3.49 -23.07
N GLN A 28 0.97 -3.63 -22.92
CA GLN A 28 0.29 -3.29 -21.67
C GLN A 28 -0.48 -4.50 -21.17
N ARG A 29 -0.25 -4.83 -19.90
CA ARG A 29 -1.08 -5.81 -19.22
C ARG A 29 -2.43 -5.20 -18.89
N VAL A 30 -3.49 -5.89 -19.28
CA VAL A 30 -4.86 -5.45 -19.09
C VAL A 30 -5.67 -6.53 -18.39
N GLU A 31 -6.30 -6.13 -17.29
CA GLU A 31 -7.23 -6.97 -16.56
C GLU A 31 -8.57 -7.01 -17.30
N VAL A 32 -9.03 -8.22 -17.61
CA VAL A 32 -10.34 -8.49 -18.19
C VAL A 32 -11.30 -8.75 -17.04
N ASN A 33 -12.22 -7.82 -16.79
CA ASN A 33 -13.32 -8.01 -15.85
C ASN A 33 -14.61 -7.44 -16.46
N THR A 34 -15.20 -8.16 -17.42
CA THR A 34 -16.36 -7.65 -18.17
C THR A 34 -17.38 -8.75 -18.48
N ALA A 35 -18.64 -8.34 -18.70
CA ALA A 35 -19.65 -9.20 -19.30
C ALA A 35 -19.50 -9.19 -20.84
N SER A 36 -19.57 -10.37 -21.46
CA SER A 36 -19.68 -10.49 -22.91
C SER A 36 -21.09 -10.08 -23.37
N GLY A 37 -21.17 -9.22 -24.40
CA GLY A 37 -22.43 -8.88 -25.05
C GLY A 37 -22.96 -10.05 -25.87
N SER A 38 -24.23 -9.98 -26.31
CA SER A 38 -24.89 -11.01 -27.12
C SER A 38 -24.23 -11.15 -28.50
N GLY A 39 -23.29 -12.10 -28.63
CA GLY A 39 -22.60 -12.47 -29.86
C GLY A 39 -21.66 -13.66 -29.63
N PRO A 40 -20.98 -14.20 -30.67
CA PRO A 40 -19.98 -15.25 -30.48
C PRO A 40 -18.91 -14.72 -29.53
N LEU A 41 -18.73 -15.38 -28.38
CA LEU A 41 -17.87 -14.90 -27.29
C LEU A 41 -16.46 -14.50 -27.73
N ARG A 42 -15.91 -15.18 -28.74
CA ARG A 42 -14.57 -14.91 -29.28
C ARG A 42 -14.46 -13.54 -29.94
N ALA A 43 -15.47 -13.10 -30.68
CA ALA A 43 -15.49 -11.79 -31.33
C ALA A 43 -15.65 -10.64 -30.31
N GLY A 44 -16.47 -10.83 -29.27
CA GLY A 44 -16.67 -9.83 -28.22
C GLY A 44 -15.48 -9.69 -27.27
N LEU A 45 -14.74 -10.79 -27.04
CA LEU A 45 -13.55 -10.83 -26.19
C LEU A 45 -12.32 -10.23 -26.91
N ALA A 46 -12.15 -10.56 -28.19
CA ALA A 46 -11.16 -9.97 -29.10
C ALA A 46 -11.29 -8.44 -29.18
N ALA A 47 -12.51 -7.93 -29.39
CA ALA A 47 -12.75 -6.49 -29.56
C ALA A 47 -12.56 -5.66 -28.28
N LYS A 48 -12.88 -6.19 -27.08
CA LYS A 48 -12.68 -5.49 -25.80
C LYS A 48 -11.23 -5.56 -25.29
N ALA A 49 -10.49 -6.56 -25.73
CA ALA A 49 -9.11 -6.80 -25.32
C ALA A 49 -8.07 -6.39 -26.38
N ASP A 50 -8.48 -5.79 -27.51
CA ASP A 50 -7.58 -5.45 -28.63
C ASP A 50 -6.72 -6.66 -29.09
N LEU A 51 -7.34 -7.85 -29.12
CA LEU A 51 -6.72 -9.12 -29.52
C LEU A 51 -7.36 -9.62 -30.81
N GLY A 52 -6.59 -10.30 -31.65
CA GLY A 52 -7.15 -11.04 -32.79
C GLY A 52 -7.98 -12.25 -32.33
N GLU A 53 -9.02 -12.65 -33.07
CA GLU A 53 -9.86 -13.80 -32.70
C GLU A 53 -9.07 -15.13 -32.59
N SER A 54 -7.94 -15.23 -33.32
CA SER A 54 -7.01 -16.36 -33.29
C SER A 54 -6.04 -16.36 -32.10
N GLU A 55 -6.01 -15.27 -31.33
CA GLU A 55 -5.08 -15.04 -30.21
C GLU A 55 -5.61 -15.55 -28.88
N LEU A 56 -6.79 -16.15 -28.85
CA LEU A 56 -7.32 -16.84 -27.67
C LEU A 56 -7.76 -18.25 -28.03
N LYS A 57 -7.08 -19.25 -27.45
CA LYS A 57 -7.41 -20.66 -27.69
C LYS A 57 -8.07 -21.24 -26.45
N ALA A 58 -9.17 -21.94 -26.68
CA ALA A 58 -9.87 -22.64 -25.61
C ALA A 58 -8.95 -23.71 -25.01
N GLY A 59 -8.77 -23.63 -23.70
CA GLY A 59 -8.08 -24.60 -22.87
C GLY A 59 -9.07 -25.44 -22.08
N ARG A 60 -8.75 -25.65 -20.80
CA ARG A 60 -9.53 -26.52 -19.91
C ARG A 60 -10.91 -25.94 -19.61
N SER A 61 -11.91 -26.80 -19.48
CA SER A 61 -13.25 -26.44 -19.00
C SER A 61 -13.74 -27.36 -17.90
N LEU A 62 -14.58 -26.84 -17.01
CA LEU A 62 -15.25 -27.57 -15.94
C LEU A 62 -16.72 -27.17 -15.88
N ASP A 63 -17.60 -28.16 -15.85
CA ASP A 63 -19.03 -27.98 -15.64
C ASP A 63 -19.37 -28.30 -14.18
N TYR A 64 -20.13 -27.41 -13.54
CA TYR A 64 -20.56 -27.53 -12.15
C TYR A 64 -22.00 -28.03 -12.06
N PRO A 65 -22.39 -28.75 -10.99
CA PRO A 65 -23.74 -29.31 -10.83
C PRO A 65 -24.87 -28.26 -10.82
N ASN A 66 -24.56 -27.00 -10.49
CA ASN A 66 -25.49 -25.89 -10.52
C ASN A 66 -25.69 -25.30 -11.93
N GLY A 67 -25.16 -25.94 -12.97
CA GLY A 67 -25.26 -25.51 -14.36
C GLY A 67 -24.25 -24.44 -14.76
N LEU A 68 -23.28 -24.07 -13.92
CA LEU A 68 -22.20 -23.16 -14.30
C LEU A 68 -21.13 -23.91 -15.10
N ARG A 69 -20.79 -23.43 -16.29
CA ARG A 69 -19.60 -23.84 -17.04
C ARG A 69 -18.50 -22.80 -16.90
N VAL A 70 -17.30 -23.25 -16.52
CA VAL A 70 -16.10 -22.43 -16.45
C VAL A 70 -15.11 -22.89 -17.50
N GLN A 71 -14.67 -22.01 -18.40
CA GLN A 71 -13.73 -22.33 -19.47
C GLN A 71 -12.56 -21.35 -19.49
N ARG A 72 -11.34 -21.87 -19.41
CA ARG A 72 -10.12 -21.08 -19.54
C ARG A 72 -9.72 -21.01 -21.01
N HIS A 73 -9.36 -19.82 -21.46
CA HIS A 73 -8.81 -19.52 -22.79
C HIS A 73 -7.40 -18.95 -22.59
N GLU A 74 -6.40 -19.59 -23.21
CA GLU A 74 -5.01 -19.14 -23.15
C GLU A 74 -4.74 -18.14 -24.29
N GLN A 75 -3.94 -17.12 -24.01
CA GLN A 75 -3.56 -16.13 -25.00
C GLN A 75 -2.38 -16.60 -25.84
N TYR A 76 -2.41 -16.30 -27.13
CA TYR A 76 -1.36 -16.56 -28.10
C TYR A 76 -1.08 -15.30 -28.91
N TYR A 77 0.16 -15.07 -29.29
CA TYR A 77 0.56 -14.03 -30.22
C TYR A 77 1.32 -14.67 -31.38
N GLN A 78 0.80 -14.50 -32.61
CA GLN A 78 1.33 -15.15 -33.82
C GLN A 78 1.60 -16.67 -33.65
N GLY A 79 0.76 -17.36 -32.88
CA GLY A 79 0.86 -18.80 -32.64
C GLY A 79 1.75 -19.21 -31.45
N VAL A 80 2.47 -18.28 -30.81
CA VAL A 80 3.26 -18.52 -29.60
C VAL A 80 2.42 -18.21 -28.35
N PRO A 81 2.37 -19.09 -27.34
CA PRO A 81 1.60 -18.84 -26.11
C PRO A 81 2.18 -17.64 -25.32
N VAL A 82 1.31 -16.84 -24.72
CA VAL A 82 1.71 -15.79 -23.77
C VAL A 82 1.75 -16.40 -22.38
N LEU A 83 2.90 -16.34 -21.70
CA LEU A 83 3.20 -17.12 -20.49
C LEU A 83 2.18 -16.93 -19.36
N ASP A 84 1.64 -15.73 -19.22
CA ASP A 84 0.73 -15.30 -18.16
C ASP A 84 -0.56 -14.67 -18.71
N GLY A 85 -0.83 -14.82 -20.01
CA GLY A 85 -1.98 -14.27 -20.70
C GLY A 85 -3.13 -15.27 -20.77
N PHE A 86 -4.26 -14.98 -20.12
CA PHE A 86 -5.43 -15.85 -20.15
C PHE A 86 -6.74 -15.13 -19.82
N VAL A 87 -7.84 -15.75 -20.21
CA VAL A 87 -9.19 -15.35 -19.82
C VAL A 87 -9.97 -16.58 -19.36
N VAL A 88 -10.67 -16.45 -18.24
CA VAL A 88 -11.61 -17.44 -17.73
C VAL A 88 -13.02 -16.95 -17.98
N GLU A 89 -13.78 -17.77 -18.68
CA GLU A 89 -15.17 -17.58 -19.00
C GLU A 89 -16.04 -18.34 -18.00
N HIS A 90 -17.02 -17.66 -17.43
CA HIS A 90 -18.05 -18.23 -16.56
C HIS A 90 -19.42 -18.05 -17.22
N ARG A 91 -20.04 -19.16 -17.61
CA ARG A 91 -21.31 -19.18 -18.35
C ARG A 91 -22.34 -20.04 -17.62
N GLN A 92 -23.53 -19.50 -17.40
CA GLN A 92 -24.62 -20.22 -16.73
C GLN A 92 -25.49 -20.95 -17.76
N GLY A 93 -25.47 -22.28 -17.77
CA GLY A 93 -26.19 -23.10 -18.74
C GLY A 93 -25.88 -22.68 -20.18
N ASP A 94 -26.93 -22.61 -21.01
CA ASP A 94 -26.85 -22.13 -22.40
C ASP A 94 -27.03 -20.60 -22.52
N ALA A 95 -26.72 -19.85 -21.46
CA ALA A 95 -26.84 -18.39 -21.48
C ALA A 95 -26.04 -17.80 -22.64
N LYS A 96 -26.67 -16.86 -23.37
CA LYS A 96 -26.06 -16.11 -24.48
C LYS A 96 -25.00 -15.11 -24.01
N THR A 97 -24.85 -14.94 -22.70
CA THR A 97 -23.90 -14.03 -22.06
C THR A 97 -23.05 -14.82 -21.06
N ALA A 98 -21.79 -14.42 -20.93
CA ALA A 98 -20.85 -14.97 -19.96
C ALA A 98 -20.06 -13.85 -19.29
N THR A 99 -19.61 -14.10 -18.07
CA THR A 99 -18.66 -13.20 -17.37
C THR A 99 -17.24 -13.67 -17.64
N LEU A 100 -16.35 -12.71 -17.90
CA LEU A 100 -14.97 -12.96 -18.29
C LEU A 100 -14.05 -12.36 -17.24
N ARG A 101 -13.10 -13.16 -16.76
CA ARG A 101 -12.10 -12.78 -15.75
C ARG A 101 -10.72 -13.25 -16.17
N GLY A 102 -9.72 -12.39 -16.15
CA GLY A 102 -8.35 -12.80 -16.45
C GLY A 102 -7.44 -11.63 -16.72
N SER A 103 -6.23 -11.92 -17.17
CA SER A 103 -5.20 -10.91 -17.47
C SER A 103 -4.61 -11.24 -18.83
N VAL A 104 -4.58 -10.26 -19.73
CA VAL A 104 -4.04 -10.42 -21.08
C VAL A 104 -3.00 -9.35 -21.36
N LEU A 105 -2.09 -9.64 -22.29
CA LEU A 105 -1.09 -8.70 -22.75
C LEU A 105 -1.51 -8.09 -24.08
N GLN A 106 -1.78 -6.79 -24.10
CA GLN A 106 -2.17 -6.05 -25.31
C GLN A 106 -0.96 -5.43 -25.99
N ARG A 107 -1.13 -5.05 -27.26
CA ARG A 107 -0.14 -4.28 -28.04
C ARG A 107 1.22 -4.95 -28.15
N ILE A 108 1.26 -6.29 -28.08
CA ILE A 108 2.47 -7.09 -28.19
C ILE A 108 3.25 -6.74 -29.47
N ALA A 109 2.54 -6.48 -30.59
CA ALA A 109 3.16 -6.13 -31.87
C ALA A 109 4.00 -4.84 -31.86
N GLN A 110 3.79 -3.94 -30.90
CA GLN A 110 4.56 -2.70 -30.80
C GLN A 110 5.98 -2.94 -30.30
N ASP A 111 6.15 -3.92 -29.40
CA ASP A 111 7.45 -4.31 -28.85
C ASP A 111 8.05 -5.53 -29.55
N LEU A 112 7.18 -6.42 -30.04
CA LEU A 112 7.53 -7.70 -30.63
C LEU A 112 6.85 -7.86 -32.01
N PRO A 113 7.40 -7.27 -33.08
CA PRO A 113 6.80 -7.31 -34.41
C PRO A 113 6.75 -8.73 -35.01
N SER A 114 7.59 -9.65 -34.54
CA SER A 114 7.68 -11.04 -35.00
C SER A 114 7.81 -11.99 -33.81
N ALA A 115 7.00 -13.05 -33.79
CA ALA A 115 7.10 -14.13 -32.81
C ALA A 115 8.07 -15.25 -33.26
N ARG A 116 9.03 -14.94 -34.14
CA ARG A 116 10.10 -15.87 -34.54
C ARG A 116 11.35 -15.62 -33.70
N PRO A 117 11.82 -16.60 -32.92
CA PRO A 117 13.02 -16.44 -32.11
C PRO A 117 14.29 -16.50 -32.98
N VAL A 118 15.34 -15.76 -32.61
CA VAL A 118 16.67 -15.85 -33.26
C VAL A 118 17.37 -17.16 -32.87
N PHE A 119 17.28 -17.55 -31.60
CA PHE A 119 17.85 -18.81 -31.11
C PHE A 119 16.82 -19.93 -31.11
N SER A 120 17.23 -21.14 -31.52
CA SER A 120 16.36 -22.31 -31.42
C SER A 120 16.25 -22.79 -29.97
N ALA A 121 15.21 -23.59 -29.68
CA ALA A 121 15.05 -24.23 -28.38
C ALA A 121 16.27 -25.09 -28.02
N ALA A 122 16.90 -25.73 -29.01
CA ALA A 122 18.10 -26.56 -28.81
C ALA A 122 19.34 -25.71 -28.47
N ASP A 123 19.52 -24.56 -29.12
CA ASP A 123 20.64 -23.65 -28.84
C ASP A 123 20.54 -23.09 -27.41
N ILE A 124 19.34 -22.68 -27.01
CA ILE A 124 19.08 -22.11 -25.69
C ILE A 124 19.21 -23.17 -24.59
N LEU A 125 18.75 -24.39 -24.83
CA LEU A 125 18.92 -25.51 -23.91
C LEU A 125 20.41 -25.88 -23.75
N LEU A 126 21.18 -25.89 -24.84
CA LEU A 126 22.63 -26.11 -24.82
C LEU A 126 23.33 -24.99 -24.04
N GLN A 127 22.96 -23.73 -24.28
CA GLN A 127 23.47 -22.57 -23.56
C GLN A 127 23.20 -22.68 -22.05
N ALA A 128 21.95 -22.96 -21.67
CA ALA A 128 21.54 -23.10 -20.27
C ALA A 128 22.33 -24.19 -19.50
N LYS A 129 22.85 -25.19 -20.23
CA LYS A 129 23.59 -26.33 -19.68
C LYS A 129 25.09 -26.22 -19.83
N THR A 130 25.62 -25.17 -20.45
CA THR A 130 27.05 -25.07 -20.78
C THR A 130 27.94 -25.14 -19.53
N GLN A 131 27.48 -24.63 -18.39
CA GLN A 131 28.20 -24.72 -17.10
C GLN A 131 27.99 -26.04 -16.35
N LEU A 132 27.13 -26.92 -16.86
CA LEU A 132 26.70 -28.18 -16.24
C LEU A 132 27.15 -29.41 -17.05
N GLN A 133 28.03 -29.24 -18.04
CA GLN A 133 28.50 -30.34 -18.91
C GLN A 133 29.12 -31.53 -18.16
N ARG A 134 29.57 -31.32 -16.92
CA ARG A 134 30.09 -32.38 -16.04
C ARG A 134 29.02 -33.23 -15.35
N PHE A 135 27.74 -32.85 -15.45
CA PHE A 135 26.61 -33.51 -14.80
C PHE A 135 25.67 -34.13 -15.84
N GLN A 136 25.07 -35.28 -15.51
CA GLN A 136 24.02 -35.84 -16.35
C GLN A 136 22.73 -35.05 -16.18
N THR A 137 22.07 -34.77 -17.31
CA THR A 137 20.77 -34.09 -17.34
C THR A 137 19.70 -34.95 -18.00
N THR A 138 18.45 -34.82 -17.56
CA THR A 138 17.30 -35.54 -18.12
C THR A 138 16.04 -34.67 -18.17
N HIS A 139 15.04 -35.10 -18.94
CA HIS A 139 13.74 -34.41 -19.14
C HIS A 139 13.89 -32.95 -19.54
N ASP A 140 14.71 -32.75 -20.56
CA ASP A 140 14.99 -31.44 -21.12
C ASP A 140 13.76 -30.83 -21.76
N ALA A 141 13.40 -29.63 -21.34
CA ALA A 141 12.34 -28.85 -21.93
C ALA A 141 12.82 -27.43 -22.20
N ALA A 142 12.47 -26.90 -23.37
CA ALA A 142 12.62 -25.49 -23.71
C ALA A 142 11.38 -25.09 -24.50
N THR A 143 10.45 -24.40 -23.84
CA THR A 143 9.17 -23.99 -24.44
C THR A 143 9.18 -22.50 -24.69
N LEU A 144 8.85 -22.08 -25.91
CA LEU A 144 8.81 -20.68 -26.32
C LEU A 144 7.51 -20.02 -25.84
N TYR A 145 7.64 -18.83 -25.25
CA TYR A 145 6.54 -17.99 -24.81
C TYR A 145 6.76 -16.53 -25.22
N VAL A 146 5.68 -15.75 -25.24
CA VAL A 146 5.74 -14.30 -25.12
C VAL A 146 5.59 -13.92 -23.65
N HIS A 147 6.44 -13.02 -23.16
CA HIS A 147 6.40 -12.51 -21.79
C HIS A 147 6.73 -11.02 -21.74
N ALA A 148 5.99 -10.26 -20.95
CA ALA A 148 6.33 -8.88 -20.59
C ALA A 148 6.80 -8.87 -19.13
N GLY A 149 8.07 -8.52 -18.93
CA GLY A 149 8.66 -8.37 -17.61
C GLY A 149 8.19 -7.10 -16.90
N ARG A 150 8.83 -6.75 -15.78
CA ARG A 150 8.47 -5.56 -14.97
C ARG A 150 8.65 -4.22 -15.69
N ASP A 151 9.36 -4.23 -16.81
CA ASP A 151 9.55 -3.07 -17.68
C ASP A 151 8.44 -2.92 -18.74
N ASN A 152 7.44 -3.80 -18.73
CA ASN A 152 6.32 -3.82 -19.66
C ASN A 152 6.71 -3.92 -21.14
N VAL A 153 7.91 -4.43 -21.45
CA VAL A 153 8.33 -4.67 -22.83
C VAL A 153 8.10 -6.14 -23.17
N ALA A 154 7.24 -6.41 -24.16
CA ALA A 154 6.97 -7.78 -24.61
C ALA A 154 8.18 -8.38 -25.35
N ARG A 155 8.56 -9.60 -24.99
CA ARG A 155 9.71 -10.32 -25.55
C ARG A 155 9.35 -11.78 -25.81
N LEU A 156 10.08 -12.40 -26.73
CA LEU A 156 10.12 -13.85 -26.82
C LEU A 156 11.09 -14.39 -25.79
N VAL A 157 10.64 -15.39 -25.03
CA VAL A 157 11.43 -16.05 -24.00
C VAL A 157 11.26 -17.55 -24.10
N TYR A 158 12.32 -18.30 -23.84
CA TYR A 158 12.22 -19.73 -23.55
C TYR A 158 12.11 -19.93 -22.05
N LEU A 159 11.08 -20.66 -21.63
CA LEU A 159 11.08 -21.31 -20.33
C LEU A 159 11.80 -22.65 -20.48
N VAL A 160 13.00 -22.73 -19.94
CA VAL A 160 13.87 -23.89 -19.97
C VAL A 160 13.76 -24.62 -18.63
N SER A 161 13.63 -25.93 -18.64
CA SER A 161 13.80 -26.75 -17.45
C SER A 161 14.47 -28.08 -17.79
N PHE A 162 15.19 -28.64 -16.83
CA PHE A 162 15.84 -29.95 -16.96
C PHE A 162 16.20 -30.46 -15.56
N TYR A 163 16.22 -31.77 -15.37
CA TYR A 163 16.81 -32.34 -14.16
C TYR A 163 18.33 -32.41 -14.32
N VAL A 164 19.06 -32.12 -13.25
CA VAL A 164 20.51 -32.33 -13.17
C VAL A 164 20.83 -33.18 -11.94
N GLN A 165 21.57 -34.26 -12.16
CA GLN A 165 22.07 -35.12 -11.10
C GLN A 165 23.49 -34.70 -10.72
N ASP A 166 23.64 -34.14 -9.51
CA ASP A 166 24.91 -33.74 -8.92
C ASP A 166 25.20 -34.61 -7.70
N GLY A 167 25.95 -35.70 -7.89
CA GLY A 167 26.17 -36.72 -6.86
C GLY A 167 24.86 -37.40 -6.45
N GLN A 168 24.49 -37.28 -5.17
CA GLN A 168 23.22 -37.78 -4.60
C GLN A 168 22.05 -36.77 -4.73
N GLN A 169 22.30 -35.56 -5.25
CA GLN A 169 21.30 -34.49 -5.31
C GLN A 169 20.70 -34.38 -6.70
N LEU A 170 19.37 -34.53 -6.78
CA LEU A 170 18.59 -34.21 -7.97
C LEU A 170 18.14 -32.75 -7.87
N ARG A 171 18.54 -31.91 -8.82
CA ARG A 171 18.06 -30.52 -8.93
C ARG A 171 17.19 -30.40 -10.18
N TYR A 172 16.23 -29.47 -10.16
CA TYR A 172 15.35 -29.20 -11.30
C TYR A 172 15.36 -27.71 -11.67
N PRO A 173 16.48 -27.19 -12.21
CA PRO A 173 16.57 -25.81 -12.62
C PRO A 173 15.51 -25.42 -13.64
N HIS A 174 15.01 -24.20 -13.49
CA HIS A 174 14.19 -23.49 -14.46
C HIS A 174 14.85 -22.16 -14.79
N LEU A 175 14.89 -21.82 -16.07
CA LEU A 175 15.43 -20.56 -16.56
C LEU A 175 14.42 -19.92 -17.51
N LEU A 176 14.26 -18.61 -17.39
CA LEU A 176 13.59 -17.80 -18.39
C LEU A 176 14.67 -17.08 -19.19
N ILE A 177 14.85 -17.43 -20.46
CA ILE A 177 15.93 -16.92 -21.31
C ILE A 177 15.35 -16.16 -22.49
N ASP A 178 15.88 -14.97 -22.77
CA ASP A 178 15.48 -14.17 -23.93
C ASP A 178 15.81 -14.93 -25.22
N ALA A 179 14.80 -15.18 -26.05
CA ALA A 179 14.92 -16.02 -27.24
C ALA A 179 15.64 -15.33 -28.41
N ASN A 180 15.89 -14.02 -28.31
CA ASN A 180 16.57 -13.23 -29.33
C ASN A 180 17.97 -12.79 -28.91
N LEU A 181 18.18 -12.61 -27.60
CA LEU A 181 19.45 -12.14 -27.03
C LEU A 181 20.23 -13.25 -26.32
N GLY A 182 19.61 -14.40 -26.03
CA GLY A 182 20.23 -15.49 -25.26
C GLY A 182 20.53 -15.13 -23.80
N ARG A 183 20.05 -13.98 -23.31
CA ARG A 183 20.29 -13.53 -21.95
C ARG A 183 19.36 -14.23 -20.98
N VAL A 184 19.88 -14.78 -19.89
CA VAL A 184 19.07 -15.28 -18.77
C VAL A 184 18.37 -14.10 -18.11
N LEU A 185 17.03 -14.09 -18.15
CA LEU A 185 16.19 -13.06 -17.55
C LEU A 185 15.82 -13.44 -16.10
N GLN A 186 15.58 -14.72 -15.84
CA GLN A 186 15.28 -15.26 -14.52
C GLN A 186 15.79 -16.70 -14.40
N GLN A 187 16.10 -17.13 -13.18
CA GLN A 187 16.48 -18.50 -12.86
C GLN A 187 15.96 -18.87 -11.47
N TRP A 188 15.43 -20.08 -11.32
CA TRP A 188 15.02 -20.65 -10.04
C TRP A 188 15.17 -22.17 -10.08
N ASP A 189 15.34 -22.82 -8.92
CA ASP A 189 15.24 -24.28 -8.84
C ASP A 189 13.78 -24.65 -8.61
N GLY A 190 13.19 -25.38 -9.55
CA GLY A 190 11.85 -25.92 -9.40
C GLY A 190 11.90 -27.18 -8.56
N HIS A 191 12.20 -27.06 -7.26
CA HIS A 191 12.13 -28.21 -6.38
C HIS A 191 10.74 -28.85 -6.48
N MET A 192 10.67 -30.14 -6.81
CA MET A 192 9.47 -30.92 -6.48
C MET A 192 9.23 -30.72 -4.99
N THR A 193 8.07 -30.21 -4.62
CA THR A 193 7.70 -30.13 -3.21
C THR A 193 7.37 -31.53 -2.73
N ALA A 194 7.83 -31.86 -1.53
CA ALA A 194 7.40 -33.04 -0.79
C ALA A 194 6.48 -32.59 0.33
N ALA A 195 5.49 -33.43 0.65
CA ALA A 195 4.68 -33.26 1.85
C ALA A 195 5.40 -33.90 3.04
N ALA A 196 5.69 -33.10 4.06
CA ALA A 196 6.22 -33.57 5.33
C ALA A 196 5.19 -33.45 6.46
N SER A 197 5.33 -34.29 7.47
CA SER A 197 4.53 -34.28 8.70
C SER A 197 5.37 -33.85 9.90
N GLY A 198 4.70 -33.65 11.03
CA GLY A 198 5.37 -33.29 12.29
C GLY A 198 4.41 -32.63 13.26
N PRO A 199 4.79 -32.55 14.55
CA PRO A 199 3.97 -31.88 15.53
C PRO A 199 4.05 -30.36 15.36
N GLY A 200 3.06 -29.67 15.90
CA GLY A 200 3.01 -28.22 16.03
C GLY A 200 2.25 -27.83 17.30
N GLY A 201 2.22 -26.54 17.58
CA GLY A 201 1.57 -25.96 18.75
C GLY A 201 2.42 -26.02 20.01
N ASN A 202 1.77 -25.82 21.16
CA ASN A 202 2.40 -25.76 22.46
C ASN A 202 1.44 -26.25 23.57
N THR A 203 1.88 -26.19 24.83
CA THR A 203 1.10 -26.67 25.98
C THR A 203 -0.25 -25.95 26.14
N ARG A 204 -0.38 -24.71 25.66
CA ARG A 204 -1.63 -23.94 25.71
C ARG A 204 -2.57 -24.28 24.56
N THR A 205 -2.07 -24.39 23.34
CA THR A 205 -2.89 -24.75 22.16
C THR A 205 -3.20 -26.23 22.09
N GLY A 206 -2.45 -27.06 22.82
CA GLY A 206 -2.43 -28.50 22.65
C GLY A 206 -1.59 -28.89 21.44
N GLN A 207 -1.04 -30.11 21.48
CA GLN A 207 -0.29 -30.64 20.36
C GLN A 207 -1.24 -30.95 19.20
N TYR A 208 -0.87 -30.50 18.01
CA TYR A 208 -1.47 -30.97 16.77
C TYR A 208 -0.40 -31.50 15.81
N GLU A 209 -0.82 -32.18 14.75
CA GLU A 209 0.10 -32.81 13.79
C GLU A 209 -0.19 -32.36 12.34
N TYR A 210 0.82 -31.80 11.68
CA TYR A 210 0.81 -31.48 10.25
C TYR A 210 0.81 -32.76 9.40
N GLY A 211 0.04 -32.75 8.32
CA GLY A 211 -0.18 -33.91 7.45
C GLY A 211 -1.29 -34.86 7.93
N THR A 212 -1.88 -34.60 9.11
CA THR A 212 -3.05 -35.35 9.61
C THR A 212 -4.17 -34.42 10.07
N GLN A 213 -3.92 -33.62 11.10
CA GLN A 213 -4.91 -32.68 11.67
C GLN A 213 -4.84 -31.30 11.01
N ARG A 214 -3.65 -30.92 10.54
CA ARG A 214 -3.39 -29.71 9.75
C ARG A 214 -2.83 -30.11 8.37
N PRO A 215 -2.87 -29.24 7.36
CA PRO A 215 -2.21 -29.48 6.07
C PRO A 215 -0.75 -29.92 6.26
N ALA A 216 -0.21 -30.73 5.35
CA ALA A 216 1.19 -31.12 5.42
C ALA A 216 2.12 -29.89 5.29
N LEU A 217 3.34 -30.01 5.80
CA LEU A 217 4.41 -29.05 5.56
C LEU A 217 4.87 -29.20 4.11
N ASP A 218 4.82 -28.14 3.34
CA ASP A 218 5.42 -28.12 2.01
C ASP A 218 6.94 -27.97 2.16
N VAL A 219 7.72 -28.98 1.83
CA VAL A 219 9.19 -28.90 1.89
C VAL A 219 9.78 -29.21 0.53
N SER A 220 11.07 -28.95 0.31
CA SER A 220 11.74 -29.45 -0.88
C SER A 220 11.78 -31.00 -0.90
N ALA A 221 12.07 -31.60 -2.05
CA ALA A 221 12.20 -33.05 -2.20
C ALA A 221 13.18 -33.72 -1.23
N ASN A 222 14.16 -32.98 -0.68
CA ASN A 222 15.13 -33.48 0.30
C ASN A 222 14.80 -33.07 1.75
N CYS A 223 13.54 -32.71 2.03
CA CYS A 223 13.05 -32.22 3.32
C CYS A 223 13.85 -31.04 3.88
N SER A 224 14.24 -30.14 2.99
CA SER A 224 14.65 -28.78 3.36
C SER A 224 13.40 -27.91 3.46
N MET A 225 13.30 -27.11 4.52
CA MET A 225 12.25 -26.10 4.69
C MET A 225 12.53 -24.87 3.80
N ASP A 226 12.63 -25.13 2.50
CA ASP A 226 12.80 -24.18 1.41
C ASP A 226 11.87 -24.60 0.27
N SER A 227 10.67 -24.01 0.24
CA SER A 227 9.64 -24.36 -0.71
C SER A 227 8.66 -23.21 -0.90
N ASN A 228 8.08 -23.09 -2.10
CA ASN A 228 6.97 -22.16 -2.38
C ASN A 228 7.21 -20.70 -1.94
N GLY A 229 8.46 -20.23 -1.97
CA GLY A 229 8.84 -18.89 -1.53
C GLY A 229 8.90 -18.72 0.00
N ILE A 230 8.96 -19.80 0.76
CA ILE A 230 9.14 -19.83 2.21
C ILE A 230 10.46 -20.49 2.55
N VAL A 231 11.25 -19.85 3.39
CA VAL A 231 12.48 -20.41 3.96
C VAL A 231 12.41 -20.38 5.47
N THR A 232 12.63 -21.52 6.12
CA THR A 232 12.73 -21.60 7.58
C THR A 232 14.13 -21.99 7.98
N VAL A 233 14.72 -21.23 8.91
CA VAL A 233 16.09 -21.38 9.37
C VAL A 233 16.09 -21.75 10.86
N ASN A 234 16.88 -22.77 11.21
CA ASN A 234 17.23 -23.03 12.59
C ASN A 234 18.49 -22.23 12.95
N LEU A 235 18.40 -21.29 13.89
CA LEU A 235 19.57 -20.58 14.39
C LEU A 235 20.39 -21.40 15.38
N ASP A 236 19.83 -22.48 15.92
CA ASP A 236 20.49 -23.40 16.85
C ASP A 236 21.21 -22.70 18.03
N GLY A 237 20.57 -21.68 18.59
CA GLY A 237 21.11 -20.87 19.69
C GLY A 237 22.10 -19.79 19.25
N ALA A 238 22.33 -19.58 17.95
CA ALA A 238 23.10 -18.46 17.44
C ALA A 238 22.39 -17.11 17.68
N LEU A 239 23.18 -16.06 17.92
CA LEU A 239 22.66 -14.69 18.06
C LEU A 239 22.03 -14.19 16.76
N THR A 240 21.07 -13.27 16.88
CA THR A 240 20.22 -12.80 15.78
C THR A 240 20.94 -11.95 14.73
N ASN A 241 22.12 -11.42 15.07
CA ASN A 241 23.03 -10.74 14.14
C ASN A 241 23.81 -11.70 13.23
N ASN A 242 23.66 -13.02 13.41
CA ASN A 242 24.31 -14.00 12.57
C ASN A 242 23.64 -14.06 11.17
N PRO A 243 24.41 -13.97 10.07
CA PRO A 243 23.89 -14.01 8.70
C PRO A 243 23.42 -15.41 8.23
N LEU A 244 23.30 -16.40 9.11
CA LEU A 244 22.78 -17.74 8.79
C LEU A 244 21.41 -17.64 8.11
N LYS A 245 21.37 -17.98 6.83
CA LYS A 245 20.16 -18.11 5.99
C LYS A 245 19.99 -19.53 5.42
N THR A 246 20.79 -20.48 5.90
CA THR A 246 20.71 -21.87 5.44
C THR A 246 19.38 -22.47 5.86
N PRO A 247 18.56 -22.95 4.91
CA PRO A 247 17.29 -23.58 5.25
C PRO A 247 17.50 -24.79 6.17
N TYR A 248 16.60 -24.97 7.12
CA TYR A 248 16.60 -26.12 8.01
C TYR A 248 16.24 -27.38 7.22
N GLN A 249 17.10 -28.40 7.29
CA GLN A 249 16.89 -29.68 6.64
C GLN A 249 16.75 -30.79 7.68
N PHE A 250 15.82 -31.71 7.46
CA PHE A 250 15.56 -32.86 8.32
C PHE A 250 15.41 -34.16 7.52
N ALA A 251 15.39 -35.29 8.21
CA ALA A 251 15.14 -36.58 7.59
C ALA A 251 13.64 -36.73 7.23
N CYS A 252 13.33 -36.90 5.95
CA CYS A 252 11.97 -37.16 5.50
C CYS A 252 11.33 -38.41 6.12
N PRO A 253 9.99 -38.48 6.21
CA PRO A 253 9.01 -37.45 5.85
C PRO A 253 8.55 -36.63 7.06
N ARG A 254 9.12 -36.81 8.26
CA ARG A 254 8.57 -36.26 9.49
C ARG A 254 9.60 -35.49 10.30
N ASN A 255 9.36 -34.20 10.55
CA ASN A 255 10.19 -33.40 11.45
C ASN A 255 9.59 -33.34 12.86
N THR A 256 10.39 -33.63 13.89
CA THR A 256 10.03 -33.46 15.30
C THR A 256 10.98 -32.52 16.05
N PHE A 257 11.88 -31.85 15.34
CA PHE A 257 12.89 -30.99 15.94
C PHE A 257 12.36 -29.56 16.12
N LYS A 258 12.37 -28.99 17.33
CA LYS A 258 12.51 -29.68 18.62
C LYS A 258 11.45 -29.16 19.59
N ALA A 259 11.11 -29.97 20.58
CA ALA A 259 10.34 -29.48 21.71
C ALA A 259 11.20 -28.50 22.53
N VAL A 260 10.65 -27.33 22.84
CA VAL A 260 11.33 -26.29 23.64
C VAL A 260 10.31 -25.40 24.34
N ASN A 261 10.54 -25.12 25.62
CA ASN A 261 9.71 -24.21 26.42
C ASN A 261 8.19 -24.45 26.28
N GLY A 262 7.77 -25.72 26.20
CA GLY A 262 6.37 -26.11 26.04
C GLY A 262 5.82 -26.10 24.60
N GLY A 263 6.56 -25.59 23.61
CA GLY A 263 6.30 -25.78 22.18
C GLY A 263 6.79 -27.14 21.68
N TYR A 264 6.08 -27.75 20.73
CA TYR A 264 6.38 -29.12 20.28
C TYR A 264 7.39 -29.19 19.13
N ALA A 265 7.31 -28.29 18.14
CA ALA A 265 8.32 -28.11 17.10
C ALA A 265 8.18 -26.74 16.41
N PRO A 266 8.72 -25.65 16.99
CA PRO A 266 8.53 -24.29 16.49
C PRO A 266 8.91 -24.05 15.02
N LEU A 267 9.91 -24.78 14.48
CA LEU A 267 10.27 -24.67 13.07
C LEU A 267 9.15 -25.14 12.12
N ASN A 268 8.38 -26.16 12.52
CA ASN A 268 7.21 -26.60 11.74
C ASN A 268 6.16 -25.48 11.68
N ASP A 269 5.88 -24.86 12.83
CA ASP A 269 4.90 -23.78 12.94
C ASP A 269 5.34 -22.53 12.16
N ILE A 270 6.60 -22.11 12.28
CA ILE A 270 7.16 -21.01 11.47
C ILE A 270 6.94 -21.27 9.98
N HIS A 271 7.28 -22.47 9.51
CA HIS A 271 7.18 -22.82 8.10
C HIS A 271 5.72 -22.79 7.61
N ALA A 272 4.82 -23.46 8.35
CA ALA A 272 3.41 -23.53 8.01
C ALA A 272 2.72 -22.16 8.06
N HIS A 273 3.00 -21.37 9.09
CA HIS A 273 2.39 -20.06 9.31
C HIS A 273 2.91 -19.02 8.32
N ALA A 274 4.20 -19.03 7.97
CA ALA A 274 4.73 -18.18 6.90
C ALA A 274 4.03 -18.47 5.55
N GLY A 275 3.81 -19.75 5.25
CA GLY A 275 3.03 -20.16 4.08
C GLY A 275 1.56 -19.70 4.13
N ALA A 276 0.92 -19.76 5.30
CA ALA A 276 -0.45 -19.26 5.49
C ALA A 276 -0.54 -17.74 5.30
N THR A 277 0.42 -16.99 5.84
CA THR A 277 0.56 -15.54 5.65
C THR A 277 0.73 -15.19 4.17
N LEU A 278 1.64 -15.87 3.47
CA LEU A 278 1.84 -15.64 2.03
C LEU A 278 0.55 -15.91 1.24
N ARG A 279 -0.16 -17.01 1.53
CA ARG A 279 -1.44 -17.32 0.87
C ARG A 279 -2.50 -16.24 1.12
N MET A 280 -2.62 -15.73 2.36
CA MET A 280 -3.55 -14.64 2.67
C MET A 280 -3.22 -13.37 1.85
N TYR A 281 -1.96 -12.96 1.84
CA TYR A 281 -1.48 -11.79 1.10
C TYR A 281 -1.73 -11.92 -0.41
N MET A 282 -1.46 -13.10 -0.99
CA MET A 282 -1.78 -13.38 -2.39
C MET A 282 -3.30 -13.40 -2.66
N ALA A 283 -4.10 -13.98 -1.76
CA ALA A 283 -5.56 -14.08 -1.93
C ALA A 283 -6.29 -12.74 -1.80
N TYR A 284 -5.85 -11.88 -0.89
CA TYR A 284 -6.53 -10.62 -0.58
C TYR A 284 -5.97 -9.45 -1.39
N LEU A 285 -4.65 -9.43 -1.65
CA LEU A 285 -3.95 -8.27 -2.20
C LEU A 285 -3.20 -8.56 -3.50
N ASN A 286 -3.10 -9.83 -3.92
CA ASN A 286 -2.34 -10.29 -5.08
C ASN A 286 -0.87 -9.84 -5.06
N THR A 287 -0.27 -9.80 -3.87
CA THR A 287 1.15 -9.45 -3.69
C THR A 287 1.68 -10.10 -2.42
N PRO A 288 2.92 -10.62 -2.40
CA PRO A 288 3.51 -11.11 -1.16
C PRO A 288 3.75 -9.94 -0.19
N PRO A 289 3.84 -10.18 1.13
CA PRO A 289 4.12 -9.11 2.10
C PRO A 289 5.50 -8.48 1.90
N VAL A 290 6.50 -9.29 1.52
CA VAL A 290 7.88 -8.90 1.22
C VAL A 290 8.34 -9.56 -0.08
N PRO A 291 9.42 -9.07 -0.73
CA PRO A 291 10.03 -9.82 -1.83
C PRO A 291 10.36 -11.25 -1.38
N LEU A 292 9.92 -12.24 -2.16
CA LEU A 292 10.17 -13.64 -1.82
C LEU A 292 11.68 -13.96 -1.85
N PRO A 293 12.14 -14.88 -1.01
CA PRO A 293 11.35 -15.69 -0.07
C PRO A 293 11.01 -14.97 1.26
N LEU A 294 9.92 -15.40 1.92
CA LEU A 294 9.68 -15.11 3.34
C LEU A 294 10.63 -15.97 4.17
N VAL A 295 11.58 -15.34 4.85
CA VAL A 295 12.58 -16.02 5.67
C VAL A 295 12.21 -15.90 7.14
N GLY A 296 11.84 -17.01 7.77
CA GLY A 296 11.57 -17.12 9.21
C GLY A 296 12.67 -17.86 9.95
N ARG A 297 13.17 -17.30 11.05
CA ARG A 297 14.27 -17.86 11.85
C ARG A 297 13.77 -18.27 13.23
N GLY A 298 13.97 -19.52 13.61
CA GLY A 298 13.64 -20.05 14.94
C GLY A 298 14.88 -20.32 15.79
N HIS A 299 14.67 -20.53 17.08
CA HIS A 299 15.71 -20.90 18.06
C HIS A 299 16.90 -19.92 18.14
N PRO A 300 16.69 -18.59 18.22
CA PRO A 300 17.78 -17.65 18.46
C PRO A 300 18.39 -17.86 19.85
N GLY A 301 19.66 -17.49 20.01
CA GLY A 301 20.35 -17.48 21.30
C GLY A 301 19.64 -16.62 22.35
N ASN A 302 19.87 -16.93 23.63
CA ASN A 302 19.32 -16.26 24.83
C ASN A 302 17.82 -16.45 25.10
N TYR A 303 17.11 -17.33 24.38
CA TYR A 303 15.69 -17.65 24.63
C TYR A 303 14.82 -16.40 24.72
N LEU A 304 14.74 -15.59 23.66
CA LEU A 304 14.09 -14.28 23.73
C LEU A 304 12.57 -14.41 23.99
N ASP A 305 12.03 -13.68 24.97
CA ASP A 305 10.60 -13.36 25.10
C ASP A 305 10.22 -12.27 24.05
N ASN A 306 10.66 -12.46 22.79
CA ASN A 306 10.43 -11.50 21.71
C ASN A 306 10.43 -12.17 20.31
N ALA A 307 9.70 -11.55 19.39
CA ALA A 307 9.77 -11.78 17.95
C ALA A 307 10.16 -10.46 17.27
N SER A 308 10.76 -10.53 16.09
CA SER A 308 11.15 -9.31 15.38
C SER A 308 11.29 -9.46 13.88
N TRP A 309 10.91 -8.40 13.19
CA TRP A 309 11.24 -8.12 11.81
C TRP A 309 12.49 -7.24 11.70
N GLY A 310 13.42 -7.61 10.81
CA GLY A 310 14.56 -6.76 10.47
C GLY A 310 15.51 -7.41 9.47
N ALA A 311 16.25 -6.59 8.71
CA ALA A 311 17.18 -7.05 7.67
C ALA A 311 16.56 -8.02 6.64
N GLY A 312 15.26 -7.85 6.37
CA GLY A 312 14.51 -8.66 5.41
C GLY A 312 14.12 -10.06 5.91
N VAL A 313 14.20 -10.32 7.22
CA VAL A 313 13.89 -11.62 7.82
C VAL A 313 13.09 -11.46 9.11
N ALA A 314 12.25 -12.45 9.44
CA ALA A 314 11.54 -12.53 10.72
C ALA A 314 12.27 -13.50 11.67
N THR A 315 12.35 -13.17 12.96
CA THR A 315 12.98 -14.00 13.99
C THR A 315 12.01 -14.24 15.13
N PHE A 316 11.89 -15.49 15.56
CA PHE A 316 10.95 -15.89 16.60
C PHE A 316 11.73 -16.52 17.76
N GLY A 317 11.64 -15.90 18.93
CA GLY A 317 12.25 -16.40 20.16
C GLY A 317 11.55 -17.64 20.69
N ASP A 318 12.30 -18.43 21.47
CA ASP A 318 11.77 -19.62 22.14
C ASP A 318 10.92 -19.28 23.39
N GLY A 319 10.89 -18.01 23.81
CA GLY A 319 10.26 -17.56 25.05
C GLY A 319 10.99 -18.02 26.31
N VAL A 320 10.69 -17.39 27.45
CA VAL A 320 11.20 -17.76 28.77
C VAL A 320 10.04 -17.96 29.74
N SER A 321 9.57 -16.89 30.37
CA SER A 321 8.66 -16.97 31.51
C SER A 321 7.28 -16.44 31.18
N GLN A 322 7.20 -15.49 30.23
CA GLN A 322 5.93 -14.91 29.82
C GLN A 322 5.32 -15.64 28.62
N PHE A 323 6.16 -16.08 27.68
CA PHE A 323 5.71 -16.70 26.44
C PHE A 323 6.21 -18.14 26.29
N TYR A 324 5.40 -18.94 25.59
CA TYR A 324 5.86 -20.09 24.81
C TYR A 324 6.71 -19.59 23.61
N PRO A 325 7.29 -20.48 22.78
CA PRO A 325 7.91 -20.03 21.53
C PRO A 325 6.95 -19.14 20.74
N LEU A 326 7.42 -17.98 20.27
CA LEU A 326 6.59 -16.90 19.74
C LEU A 326 6.16 -17.16 18.28
N VAL A 327 5.59 -18.34 18.04
CA VAL A 327 5.30 -18.88 16.70
C VAL A 327 3.82 -19.23 16.54
N ALA A 328 2.94 -18.28 16.85
CA ALA A 328 1.53 -18.36 16.47
C ALA A 328 1.29 -17.75 15.08
N LEU A 329 0.19 -18.12 14.43
CA LEU A 329 -0.13 -17.66 13.09
C LEU A 329 -0.22 -16.12 13.00
N ASP A 330 -0.88 -15.52 13.97
CA ASP A 330 -1.04 -14.07 14.07
C ASP A 330 0.31 -13.36 14.29
N VAL A 331 1.18 -13.89 15.15
CA VAL A 331 2.55 -13.37 15.39
C VAL A 331 3.42 -13.50 14.15
N VAL A 332 3.40 -14.64 13.47
CA VAL A 332 4.18 -14.83 12.24
C VAL A 332 3.69 -13.88 11.14
N ALA A 333 2.37 -13.70 11.00
CA ALA A 333 1.80 -12.73 10.07
C ALA A 333 2.13 -11.28 10.45
N HIS A 334 2.11 -10.94 11.75
CA HIS A 334 2.49 -9.64 12.30
C HIS A 334 3.93 -9.27 11.87
N GLU A 335 4.90 -10.14 12.12
CA GLU A 335 6.30 -9.84 11.79
C GLU A 335 6.54 -9.64 10.28
N PHE A 336 5.97 -10.49 9.42
CA PHE A 336 6.09 -10.29 7.98
C PHE A 336 5.36 -9.03 7.48
N SER A 337 4.36 -8.55 8.22
CA SER A 337 3.60 -7.35 7.87
C SER A 337 4.30 -6.05 8.23
N HIS A 338 5.25 -6.06 9.17
CA HIS A 338 6.22 -4.97 9.28
C HIS A 338 7.01 -4.78 7.99
N GLY A 339 7.42 -5.88 7.34
CA GLY A 339 8.08 -5.83 6.03
C GLY A 339 7.18 -5.29 4.92
N TYR A 340 5.88 -5.56 4.97
CA TYR A 340 4.91 -4.93 4.07
C TYR A 340 4.82 -3.42 4.34
N THR A 341 4.77 -2.97 5.59
CA THR A 341 4.77 -1.54 5.92
C THR A 341 6.07 -0.85 5.49
N GLU A 342 7.23 -1.47 5.75
CA GLU A 342 8.56 -0.94 5.41
C GLU A 342 8.70 -0.62 3.92
N ARG A 343 8.23 -1.50 3.05
CA ARG A 343 8.34 -1.32 1.59
C ARG A 343 7.27 -0.41 0.97
N ASN A 344 6.20 -0.11 1.71
CA ASN A 344 5.06 0.65 1.22
C ASN A 344 5.07 2.05 1.86
N SER A 345 4.20 2.33 2.84
CA SER A 345 4.12 3.64 3.50
C SER A 345 5.40 4.04 4.25
N GLY A 346 6.17 3.05 4.71
CA GLY A 346 7.36 3.26 5.51
C GLY A 346 7.08 3.97 6.85
N LEU A 347 5.89 3.76 7.45
CA LEU A 347 5.52 4.33 8.75
C LEU A 347 6.67 4.19 9.75
N ASN A 348 7.16 5.32 10.25
CA ASN A 348 8.25 5.33 11.22
C ASN A 348 7.82 4.68 12.52
N TYR A 349 8.75 3.98 13.17
CA TYR A 349 8.46 3.19 14.36
C TYR A 349 8.52 4.02 15.65
N PHE A 350 7.85 5.19 15.66
CA PHE A 350 7.70 6.06 16.83
C PHE A 350 6.38 6.83 16.76
N GLY A 351 5.86 7.26 17.92
CA GLY A 351 4.65 8.07 18.01
C GLY A 351 3.44 7.45 17.30
N MET A 352 2.58 8.30 16.72
CA MET A 352 1.38 7.84 16.00
C MET A 352 1.70 6.94 14.79
N PRO A 353 2.69 7.26 13.93
CA PRO A 353 3.08 6.36 12.84
C PRO A 353 3.49 4.97 13.34
N GLY A 354 4.20 4.91 14.47
CA GLY A 354 4.63 3.66 15.09
C GLY A 354 3.45 2.85 15.65
N GLY A 355 2.51 3.52 16.31
CA GLY A 355 1.26 2.88 16.74
C GLY A 355 0.44 2.33 15.56
N MET A 356 0.38 3.06 14.44
CA MET A 356 -0.26 2.57 13.20
C MET A 356 0.51 1.40 12.58
N ASN A 357 1.84 1.40 12.64
CA ASN A 357 2.69 0.32 12.14
C ASN A 357 2.41 -0.98 12.91
N GLU A 358 2.47 -0.92 14.25
CA GLU A 358 2.10 -2.03 15.13
C GLU A 358 0.68 -2.52 14.91
N ALA A 359 -0.29 -1.58 14.84
CA ALA A 359 -1.68 -1.94 14.65
C ALA A 359 -1.91 -2.63 13.29
N PHE A 360 -1.27 -2.15 12.21
CA PHE A 360 -1.38 -2.80 10.91
C PHE A 360 -0.86 -4.25 10.94
N SER A 361 0.23 -4.49 11.65
CA SER A 361 0.77 -5.84 11.84
C SER A 361 -0.17 -6.73 12.67
N ASP A 362 -0.80 -6.21 13.72
CA ASP A 362 -1.87 -6.92 14.48
C ASP A 362 -3.07 -7.26 13.59
N MET A 363 -3.54 -6.31 12.77
CA MET A 363 -4.64 -6.52 11.82
C MET A 363 -4.32 -7.60 10.79
N ALA A 364 -3.07 -7.69 10.35
CA ALA A 364 -2.63 -8.74 9.43
C ALA A 364 -2.63 -10.12 10.11
N GLY A 365 -2.31 -10.18 11.40
CA GLY A 365 -2.44 -11.39 12.22
C GLY A 365 -3.86 -11.93 12.20
N GLU A 366 -4.82 -11.10 12.56
CA GLU A 366 -6.24 -11.45 12.54
C GLU A 366 -6.77 -11.81 11.15
N ALA A 367 -6.31 -11.09 10.11
CA ALA A 367 -6.68 -11.40 8.74
C ALA A 367 -6.13 -12.76 8.27
N ALA A 368 -4.93 -13.15 8.74
CA ALA A 368 -4.32 -14.44 8.45
C ALA A 368 -5.08 -15.57 9.16
N GLU A 369 -5.47 -15.38 10.42
CA GLU A 369 -6.35 -16.32 11.12
C GLU A 369 -7.69 -16.50 10.40
N TYR A 370 -8.36 -15.39 10.05
CA TYR A 370 -9.63 -15.41 9.34
C TYR A 370 -9.52 -16.15 8.00
N HIS A 371 -8.43 -15.91 7.25
CA HIS A 371 -8.16 -16.60 6.00
C HIS A 371 -7.95 -18.10 6.18
N ALA A 372 -7.19 -18.50 7.21
CA ALA A 372 -6.83 -19.90 7.44
C ALA A 372 -7.94 -20.72 8.08
N ARG A 373 -8.78 -20.10 8.93
CA ARG A 373 -9.73 -20.78 9.82
C ARG A 373 -11.20 -20.44 9.52
N GLY A 374 -11.46 -19.39 8.73
CA GLY A 374 -12.81 -18.85 8.48
C GLY A 374 -13.34 -17.95 9.60
N SER A 375 -12.56 -17.78 10.68
CA SER A 375 -12.82 -16.94 11.84
C SER A 375 -11.50 -16.48 12.46
N ASN A 376 -11.55 -15.41 13.25
CA ASN A 376 -10.44 -14.88 14.04
C ASN A 376 -11.01 -14.41 15.39
N ASP A 377 -10.16 -14.24 16.41
CA ASP A 377 -10.61 -13.95 17.79
C ASP A 377 -10.37 -12.51 18.26
N PHE A 378 -9.59 -11.72 17.53
CA PHE A 378 -9.16 -10.37 17.89
C PHE A 378 -8.27 -10.30 19.13
N LEU A 379 -7.55 -11.40 19.41
CA LEU A 379 -6.69 -11.61 20.56
C LEU A 379 -5.25 -11.89 20.12
N VAL A 380 -4.48 -10.82 19.96
CA VAL A 380 -3.09 -10.88 19.51
C VAL A 380 -2.23 -11.65 20.51
N GLY A 381 -1.55 -12.70 20.04
CA GLY A 381 -0.66 -13.56 20.80
C GLY A 381 -1.38 -14.50 21.78
N ALA A 382 -2.69 -14.73 21.62
CA ALA A 382 -3.47 -15.60 22.51
C ALA A 382 -2.90 -17.02 22.62
N GLU A 383 -2.28 -17.51 21.54
CA GLU A 383 -1.73 -18.86 21.47
C GLU A 383 -0.32 -18.99 22.09
N ILE A 384 0.38 -17.89 22.39
CA ILE A 384 1.76 -17.92 22.90
C ILE A 384 1.92 -17.42 24.34
N VAL A 385 0.92 -16.77 24.93
CA VAL A 385 0.99 -16.31 26.33
C VAL A 385 0.84 -17.47 27.33
N LYS A 386 1.69 -17.54 28.35
CA LYS A 386 1.57 -18.55 29.41
C LYS A 386 0.46 -18.25 30.42
N SER A 387 0.11 -16.97 30.59
CA SER A 387 -0.94 -16.50 31.48
C SER A 387 -1.75 -15.37 30.83
N GLY A 388 -2.96 -15.13 31.33
CA GLY A 388 -3.88 -14.17 30.72
C GLY A 388 -4.54 -14.67 29.45
N ALA A 389 -5.37 -13.81 28.85
CA ALA A 389 -6.11 -14.13 27.63
C ALA A 389 -5.23 -14.04 26.37
N ALA A 390 -4.45 -12.96 26.25
CA ALA A 390 -3.64 -12.62 25.09
C ALA A 390 -2.64 -11.51 25.43
N LEU A 391 -1.71 -11.21 24.51
CA LEU A 391 -0.77 -10.10 24.65
C LEU A 391 -1.47 -8.75 24.49
N ARG A 392 -2.35 -8.63 23.48
CA ARG A 392 -3.22 -7.46 23.26
C ARG A 392 -4.62 -7.92 22.86
N GLN A 393 -5.64 -7.13 23.22
CA GLN A 393 -7.03 -7.39 22.84
C GLN A 393 -7.55 -6.25 21.98
N MET A 394 -7.83 -6.48 20.70
CA MET A 394 -8.20 -5.39 19.80
C MET A 394 -9.59 -4.81 20.13
N SER A 395 -10.48 -5.62 20.71
CA SER A 395 -11.83 -5.19 21.12
C SER A 395 -11.82 -4.30 22.37
N ASN A 396 -10.87 -4.54 23.28
CA ASN A 396 -10.68 -3.81 24.53
C ASN A 396 -9.17 -3.63 24.82
N PRO A 397 -8.47 -2.73 24.11
CA PRO A 397 -7.01 -2.60 24.23
C PRO A 397 -6.54 -2.39 25.67
N SER A 398 -7.26 -1.59 26.46
CA SER A 398 -6.92 -1.28 27.84
C SER A 398 -6.96 -2.48 28.81
N ALA A 399 -7.43 -3.66 28.37
CA ALA A 399 -7.44 -4.88 29.17
C ALA A 399 -6.03 -5.39 29.54
N ASP A 400 -5.00 -4.99 28.81
CA ASP A 400 -3.60 -5.27 29.17
C ASP A 400 -3.04 -4.30 30.23
N GLY A 401 -3.82 -3.30 30.63
CA GLY A 401 -3.47 -2.28 31.62
C GLY A 401 -2.53 -1.18 31.11
N GLN A 402 -2.16 -1.16 29.83
CA GLN A 402 -1.17 -0.24 29.26
C GLN A 402 -1.61 0.38 27.93
N SER A 403 -2.29 -0.37 27.06
CA SER A 403 -2.77 0.07 25.75
C SER A 403 -3.90 1.08 25.84
N ILE A 404 -3.88 2.06 24.94
CA ILE A 404 -4.90 3.10 24.87
C ILE A 404 -5.89 2.81 23.75
N GLU A 405 -7.14 3.20 23.97
CA GLU A 405 -8.25 2.85 23.07
C GLU A 405 -8.94 4.07 22.42
N HIS A 406 -8.48 5.27 22.75
CA HIS A 406 -8.99 6.52 22.21
C HIS A 406 -7.89 7.58 22.24
N THR A 407 -7.88 8.48 21.25
CA THR A 407 -6.91 9.58 21.13
C THR A 407 -6.87 10.56 22.31
N VAL A 408 -7.89 10.57 23.18
CA VAL A 408 -7.94 11.44 24.37
C VAL A 408 -6.93 11.00 25.43
N TYR A 409 -6.47 9.75 25.36
CA TYR A 409 -5.46 9.17 26.24
C TYR A 409 -4.07 9.11 25.58
N HIS A 410 -3.89 9.75 24.41
CA HIS A 410 -2.62 9.77 23.68
C HIS A 410 -1.55 10.56 24.44
N ASN A 411 -0.33 10.01 24.44
CA ASN A 411 0.88 10.65 24.96
C ASN A 411 2.07 10.22 24.08
N ASP A 412 2.94 11.17 23.74
CA ASP A 412 4.05 10.97 22.80
C ASP A 412 5.15 10.04 23.32
N PHE A 413 5.18 9.79 24.64
CA PHE A 413 6.13 8.86 25.27
C PHE A 413 5.59 7.43 25.43
N THR A 414 4.34 7.19 25.03
CA THR A 414 3.73 5.87 25.12
C THR A 414 4.35 4.93 24.09
N ASN A 415 4.70 3.71 24.50
CA ASN A 415 5.25 2.70 23.61
C ASN A 415 4.28 2.40 22.45
N VAL A 416 4.81 2.21 21.24
CA VAL A 416 4.04 1.95 20.02
C VAL A 416 3.11 0.74 20.14
N HIS A 417 3.49 -0.29 20.89
CA HIS A 417 2.66 -1.47 21.16
C HIS A 417 1.40 -1.15 21.97
N HIS A 418 1.37 -0.03 22.69
CA HIS A 418 0.23 0.46 23.45
C HIS A 418 -0.58 1.50 22.68
N LEU A 419 0.11 2.32 21.87
CA LEU A 419 -0.50 3.27 20.93
C LEU A 419 -1.33 2.56 19.84
N SER A 420 -0.92 1.35 19.46
CA SER A 420 -1.61 0.52 18.46
C SER A 420 -3.07 0.23 18.82
N GLY A 421 -3.43 0.27 20.11
CA GLY A 421 -4.78 0.04 20.59
C GLY A 421 -5.86 0.91 19.93
N ILE A 422 -5.53 2.15 19.53
CA ILE A 422 -6.47 3.05 18.84
C ILE A 422 -6.89 2.45 17.48
N TYR A 423 -5.91 2.08 16.66
CA TYR A 423 -6.16 1.53 15.33
C TYR A 423 -6.65 0.07 15.39
N ASN A 424 -6.19 -0.70 16.37
CA ASN A 424 -6.70 -2.05 16.65
C ASN A 424 -8.20 -2.02 16.95
N LYS A 425 -8.65 -1.10 17.79
CA LYS A 425 -10.07 -0.95 18.12
C LYS A 425 -10.90 -0.43 16.96
N ALA A 426 -10.36 0.50 16.15
CA ALA A 426 -11.02 0.93 14.91
C ALA A 426 -11.18 -0.24 13.93
N PHE A 427 -10.15 -1.08 13.75
CA PHE A 427 -10.22 -2.28 12.92
C PHE A 427 -11.25 -3.28 13.43
N TYR A 428 -11.24 -3.60 14.73
CA TYR A 428 -12.23 -4.49 15.34
C TYR A 428 -13.67 -3.99 15.08
N ARG A 429 -13.92 -2.70 15.31
CA ARG A 429 -15.23 -2.06 15.08
C ARG A 429 -15.66 -2.16 13.63
N LEU A 430 -14.72 -1.98 12.69
CA LEU A 430 -15.00 -2.09 11.26
C LEU A 430 -15.27 -3.54 10.86
N ALA A 431 -14.38 -4.47 11.24
CA ALA A 431 -14.43 -5.88 10.87
C ALA A 431 -15.67 -6.61 11.42
N THR A 432 -16.21 -6.17 12.57
CA THR A 432 -17.39 -6.77 13.21
C THR A 432 -18.72 -6.11 12.82
N ARG A 433 -18.69 -5.08 11.97
CA ARG A 433 -19.89 -4.39 11.52
C ARG A 433 -20.63 -5.21 10.46
N ALA A 434 -21.96 -5.07 10.41
CA ALA A 434 -22.78 -5.74 9.41
C ALA A 434 -22.29 -5.41 7.98
N GLY A 435 -22.10 -6.44 7.15
CA GLY A 435 -21.56 -6.29 5.79
C GLY A 435 -20.03 -6.19 5.72
N TRP A 436 -19.32 -6.27 6.84
CA TRP A 436 -17.87 -6.33 6.94
C TRP A 436 -17.40 -7.66 7.55
N ASN A 437 -16.10 -7.92 7.41
CA ASN A 437 -15.37 -9.02 8.02
C ASN A 437 -13.88 -8.65 8.08
N ALA A 438 -13.05 -9.48 8.73
CA ALA A 438 -11.61 -9.23 8.85
C ALA A 438 -10.93 -9.04 7.49
N ARG A 439 -11.34 -9.80 6.45
CA ARG A 439 -10.84 -9.62 5.08
C ARG A 439 -11.10 -8.22 4.54
N LYS A 440 -12.36 -7.77 4.50
CA LYS A 440 -12.72 -6.46 3.92
C LYS A 440 -12.09 -5.30 4.69
N ALA A 441 -12.04 -5.40 6.02
CA ALA A 441 -11.39 -4.41 6.86
C ALA A 441 -9.88 -4.37 6.60
N PHE A 442 -9.22 -5.53 6.47
CA PHE A 442 -7.79 -5.61 6.19
C PHE A 442 -7.46 -5.08 4.79
N GLU A 443 -8.27 -5.40 3.80
CA GLU A 443 -8.12 -4.92 2.42
C GLU A 443 -8.05 -3.38 2.32
N VAL A 444 -8.89 -2.65 3.05
CA VAL A 444 -8.86 -1.17 3.05
C VAL A 444 -7.71 -0.59 3.85
N MET A 445 -7.30 -1.24 4.95
CA MET A 445 -6.11 -0.85 5.72
C MET A 445 -4.83 -1.08 4.91
N ALA A 446 -4.74 -2.21 4.21
CA ALA A 446 -3.61 -2.54 3.36
C ALA A 446 -3.50 -1.61 2.17
N ASP A 447 -4.62 -1.25 1.54
CA ASP A 447 -4.67 -0.23 0.49
C ASP A 447 -4.23 1.14 0.99
N ALA A 448 -4.65 1.52 2.20
CA ALA A 448 -4.20 2.74 2.83
C ALA A 448 -2.68 2.75 3.06
N ASN A 449 -2.13 1.65 3.56
CA ASN A 449 -0.70 1.46 3.74
C ASN A 449 0.08 1.53 2.41
N ARG A 450 -0.41 0.93 1.32
CA ARG A 450 0.29 0.96 0.02
C ARG A 450 0.11 2.23 -0.81
N LEU A 451 -0.96 3.01 -0.60
CA LEU A 451 -1.31 4.12 -1.51
C LEU A 451 -1.39 5.50 -0.85
N TYR A 452 -1.63 5.58 0.46
CA TYR A 452 -2.04 6.83 1.10
C TYR A 452 -1.20 7.22 2.31
N TRP A 453 -0.80 6.25 3.14
CA TRP A 453 0.00 6.53 4.33
C TRP A 453 1.42 6.93 3.94
N THR A 454 1.99 7.81 4.75
CA THR A 454 3.35 8.32 4.66
C THR A 454 4.12 7.95 5.93
N LYS A 455 5.45 8.09 5.91
CA LYS A 455 6.31 7.79 7.06
C LYS A 455 5.91 8.48 8.37
N PHE A 456 5.23 9.63 8.27
CA PHE A 456 4.86 10.49 9.40
C PHE A 456 3.34 10.67 9.53
N SER A 457 2.53 9.81 8.91
CA SER A 457 1.07 9.93 9.02
C SER A 457 0.58 9.96 10.46
N SER A 458 -0.21 10.97 10.79
CA SER A 458 -1.00 10.99 12.01
C SER A 458 -2.18 10.02 11.92
N TYR A 459 -2.83 9.74 13.06
CA TYR A 459 -4.04 8.92 13.08
C TYR A 459 -5.15 9.45 12.16
N ASN A 460 -5.32 10.76 12.04
CA ASN A 460 -6.39 11.35 11.22
C ASN A 460 -6.09 11.23 9.72
N GLU A 461 -4.83 11.47 9.32
CA GLU A 461 -4.39 11.27 7.93
C GLU A 461 -4.45 9.78 7.55
N GLY A 462 -4.10 8.91 8.50
CA GLY A 462 -4.23 7.47 8.30
C GLY A 462 -5.68 7.04 8.01
N ALA A 463 -6.65 7.58 8.76
CA ALA A 463 -8.07 7.31 8.54
C ALA A 463 -8.54 7.83 7.17
N CYS A 464 -8.02 8.95 6.70
CA CYS A 464 -8.27 9.43 5.33
C CYS A 464 -7.82 8.44 4.26
N GLY A 465 -6.65 7.82 4.44
CA GLY A 465 -6.20 6.77 3.56
C GLY A 465 -7.17 5.59 3.51
N VAL A 466 -7.71 5.18 4.65
CA VAL A 466 -8.64 4.05 4.74
C VAL A 466 -10.02 4.38 4.14
N GLU A 467 -10.52 5.60 4.34
CA GLU A 467 -11.76 6.06 3.71
C GLU A 467 -11.63 6.13 2.17
N ASN A 468 -10.50 6.63 1.66
CA ASN A 468 -10.20 6.63 0.23
C ASN A 468 -10.07 5.21 -0.34
N ALA A 469 -9.42 4.31 0.39
CA ALA A 469 -9.35 2.89 0.01
C ALA A 469 -10.73 2.23 -0.05
N ALA A 470 -11.57 2.47 0.95
CA ALA A 470 -12.95 1.95 0.97
C ALA A 470 -13.76 2.48 -0.21
N ARG A 471 -13.63 3.79 -0.54
CA ARG A 471 -14.26 4.40 -1.71
C ARG A 471 -13.85 3.70 -3.00
N ASN A 472 -12.55 3.46 -3.21
CA ASN A 472 -12.04 2.80 -4.41
C ASN A 472 -12.50 1.35 -4.55
N ARG A 473 -12.68 0.65 -3.42
CA ARG A 473 -13.22 -0.72 -3.39
C ARG A 473 -14.73 -0.80 -3.53
N GLY A 474 -15.44 0.35 -3.56
CA GLY A 474 -16.90 0.38 -3.52
C GLY A 474 -17.49 -0.10 -2.19
N TYR A 475 -16.72 -0.01 -1.10
CA TYR A 475 -17.17 -0.30 0.25
C TYR A 475 -17.81 0.94 0.90
N VAL A 476 -18.55 0.73 1.98
CA VAL A 476 -19.33 1.79 2.64
C VAL A 476 -18.39 2.69 3.46
N VAL A 477 -18.02 3.85 2.90
CA VAL A 477 -17.11 4.81 3.57
C VAL A 477 -17.63 5.23 4.95
N ALA A 478 -18.93 5.45 5.09
CA ALA A 478 -19.55 5.83 6.37
C ALA A 478 -19.30 4.83 7.50
N ASP A 479 -19.12 3.54 7.19
CA ASP A 479 -18.80 2.52 8.18
C ASP A 479 -17.36 2.64 8.68
N VAL A 480 -16.43 2.97 7.77
CA VAL A 480 -15.04 3.30 8.10
C VAL A 480 -14.99 4.55 8.99
N THR A 481 -15.66 5.62 8.56
CA THR A 481 -15.78 6.86 9.34
C THR A 481 -16.34 6.61 10.74
N ALA A 482 -17.41 5.80 10.85
CA ALA A 482 -18.00 5.47 12.14
C ALA A 482 -17.05 4.67 13.05
N ALA A 483 -16.30 3.73 12.49
CA ALA A 483 -15.33 2.93 13.24
C ALA A 483 -14.18 3.78 13.79
N PHE A 484 -13.64 4.71 12.99
CA PHE A 484 -12.59 5.62 13.44
C PHE A 484 -13.10 6.70 14.41
N ASN A 485 -14.30 7.27 14.17
CA ASN A 485 -14.88 8.25 15.09
C ASN A 485 -15.06 7.67 16.50
N ALA A 486 -15.39 6.38 16.62
CA ALA A 486 -15.57 5.70 17.90
C ALA A 486 -14.28 5.60 18.75
N VAL A 487 -13.11 5.84 18.15
CA VAL A 487 -11.81 5.88 18.84
C VAL A 487 -11.17 7.27 18.82
N GLY A 488 -11.96 8.30 18.47
CA GLY A 488 -11.51 9.69 18.45
C GLY A 488 -10.61 10.05 17.27
N VAL A 489 -10.71 9.30 16.17
CA VAL A 489 -9.98 9.54 14.93
C VAL A 489 -10.98 9.94 13.85
N ASN A 490 -10.67 10.99 13.08
CA ASN A 490 -11.55 11.48 12.03
C ASN A 490 -10.71 11.91 10.82
N CYS A 491 -11.06 11.42 9.62
CA CYS A 491 -10.47 11.93 8.41
C CYS A 491 -10.93 13.37 8.16
N GLY A 492 -10.12 14.34 8.57
CA GLY A 492 -9.82 15.55 7.81
C GLY A 492 -10.94 16.50 7.34
N ALA A 493 -12.22 16.23 7.61
CA ALA A 493 -13.34 16.85 6.90
C ALA A 493 -13.18 18.38 6.82
N TYR A 494 -12.94 19.01 7.96
CA TYR A 494 -12.82 20.46 8.02
C TYR A 494 -11.39 20.99 8.04
N ARG A 495 -10.36 20.13 8.01
CA ARG A 495 -8.96 20.60 8.12
C ARG A 495 -8.51 21.30 6.85
N SER A 496 -8.78 20.70 5.69
CA SER A 496 -8.49 21.32 4.39
C SER A 496 -9.33 22.58 4.18
N VAL A 497 -10.63 22.52 4.49
CA VAL A 497 -11.54 23.66 4.40
C VAL A 497 -11.14 24.79 5.35
N ALA A 498 -10.82 24.50 6.60
CA ALA A 498 -10.34 25.48 7.57
C ALA A 498 -9.03 26.14 7.10
N GLN A 499 -8.09 25.35 6.59
CA GLN A 499 -6.83 25.88 6.07
C GLN A 499 -7.05 26.75 4.83
N GLN A 500 -7.94 26.34 3.92
CA GLN A 500 -8.29 27.11 2.74
C GLN A 500 -8.99 28.43 3.09
N LEU A 501 -9.88 28.44 4.09
CA LEU A 501 -10.48 29.66 4.64
C LEU A 501 -9.42 30.60 5.22
N TYR A 502 -8.44 30.07 5.95
CA TYR A 502 -7.28 30.84 6.42
C TYR A 502 -6.47 31.44 5.27
N LEU A 503 -6.26 30.69 4.18
CA LEU A 503 -5.57 31.20 3.00
C LEU A 503 -6.36 32.32 2.31
N ALA A 504 -7.67 32.13 2.10
CA ALA A 504 -8.50 33.10 1.40
C ALA A 504 -8.69 34.40 2.19
N GLN A 505 -8.67 34.34 3.52
CA GLN A 505 -8.99 35.50 4.36
C GLN A 505 -7.78 36.12 5.06
N LEU A 506 -6.74 35.32 5.36
CA LEU A 506 -5.53 35.78 6.05
C LEU A 506 -4.24 35.53 5.25
N GLY A 507 -4.30 34.83 4.12
CA GLY A 507 -3.16 34.63 3.21
C GLY A 507 -1.98 33.83 3.77
N ARG A 508 -2.14 33.19 4.93
CA ARG A 508 -1.07 32.49 5.65
C ARG A 508 -1.50 31.09 6.12
N PRO A 509 -0.55 30.20 6.48
CA PRO A 509 -0.87 28.99 7.22
C PRO A 509 -1.67 29.30 8.49
N ALA A 510 -2.55 28.38 8.90
CA ALA A 510 -3.24 28.56 10.16
C ALA A 510 -2.25 28.31 11.31
N ASP A 511 -2.33 29.09 12.37
CA ASP A 511 -1.67 28.70 13.62
C ASP A 511 -2.38 27.48 14.23
N VAL A 512 -1.68 26.68 15.03
CA VAL A 512 -2.19 25.38 15.54
C VAL A 512 -3.51 25.57 16.29
N GLY A 513 -3.59 26.59 17.16
CA GLY A 513 -4.80 26.91 17.91
C GLY A 513 -5.95 27.36 17.01
N GLY A 514 -5.68 28.27 16.08
CA GLY A 514 -6.63 28.76 15.10
C GLY A 514 -7.20 27.67 14.19
N LEU A 515 -6.33 26.78 13.66
CA LEU A 515 -6.75 25.66 12.82
C LEU A 515 -7.70 24.72 13.57
N ASN A 516 -7.34 24.35 14.80
CA ASN A 516 -8.17 23.47 15.63
C ASN A 516 -9.50 24.14 16.03
N ASN A 517 -9.49 25.44 16.34
CA ASN A 517 -10.72 26.20 16.61
C ASN A 517 -11.67 26.18 15.42
N PHE A 518 -11.16 26.40 14.20
CA PHE A 518 -11.96 26.42 12.99
C PHE A 518 -12.53 25.05 12.66
N ILE A 519 -11.71 24.00 12.78
CA ILE A 519 -12.17 22.62 12.62
C ILE A 519 -13.35 22.35 13.58
N GLY A 520 -13.20 22.70 14.86
CA GLY A 520 -14.27 22.49 15.85
C GLY A 520 -15.56 23.26 15.54
N ARG A 521 -15.44 24.52 15.07
CA ARG A 521 -16.62 25.34 14.68
C ARG A 521 -17.31 24.81 13.43
N LEU A 522 -16.55 24.37 12.44
CA LEU A 522 -17.10 23.77 11.24
C LEU A 522 -17.76 22.43 11.55
N GLN A 523 -17.15 21.59 12.39
CA GLN A 523 -17.75 20.36 12.90
C GLN A 523 -19.08 20.62 13.61
N ALA A 524 -19.13 21.62 14.48
CA ALA A 524 -20.35 22.00 15.19
C ALA A 524 -21.47 22.51 14.28
N SER A 525 -21.15 22.94 13.04
CA SER A 525 -22.14 23.39 12.06
C SER A 525 -22.89 22.26 11.35
N ALA A 526 -22.34 21.03 11.39
CA ALA A 526 -22.82 19.87 10.66
C ALA A 526 -22.98 20.07 9.14
N VAL A 527 -22.34 21.10 8.56
CA VAL A 527 -22.36 21.36 7.11
C VAL A 527 -21.34 20.46 6.43
N PRO A 528 -21.68 19.76 5.33
CA PRO A 528 -20.71 18.93 4.62
C PRO A 528 -19.43 19.70 4.26
N ASP A 529 -18.34 18.97 4.26
CA ASP A 529 -16.96 19.44 4.30
C ASP A 529 -16.36 19.80 2.94
N TYR A 530 -17.20 20.37 2.08
CA TYR A 530 -16.83 20.87 0.76
C TYR A 530 -17.06 22.39 0.71
N LEU A 531 -16.15 23.13 0.06
CA LEU A 531 -16.25 24.58 -0.08
C LEU A 531 -17.60 25.03 -0.62
N TYR A 532 -18.10 24.36 -1.66
CA TYR A 532 -19.44 24.55 -2.18
C TYR A 532 -20.52 24.43 -1.10
N ASN A 533 -20.50 23.40 -0.25
CA ASN A 533 -21.48 23.21 0.82
C ASN A 533 -21.40 24.30 1.89
N ILE A 534 -20.18 24.74 2.24
CA ILE A 534 -19.97 25.86 3.16
C ILE A 534 -20.49 27.17 2.56
N GLU A 535 -20.24 27.42 1.28
CA GLU A 535 -20.77 28.59 0.56
C GLU A 535 -22.30 28.55 0.50
N GLN A 536 -22.90 27.42 0.12
CA GLN A 536 -24.35 27.29 0.07
C GLN A 536 -24.97 27.47 1.47
N ALA A 537 -24.38 26.90 2.51
CA ALA A 537 -24.85 27.09 3.88
C ALA A 537 -24.75 28.57 4.32
N TYR A 538 -23.67 29.27 3.95
CA TYR A 538 -23.56 30.71 4.17
C TYR A 538 -24.73 31.43 3.47
N ARG A 539 -24.92 31.19 2.17
CA ARG A 539 -25.95 31.85 1.35
C ARG A 539 -27.36 31.56 1.84
N SER A 540 -27.62 30.34 2.30
CA SER A 540 -28.91 29.90 2.83
C SER A 540 -29.21 30.42 4.25
N GLY A 541 -28.29 31.16 4.87
CA GLY A 541 -28.54 31.79 6.18
C GLY A 541 -28.06 30.99 7.39
N ASN A 542 -27.18 29.99 7.24
CA ASN A 542 -26.60 29.28 8.38
C ASN A 542 -25.74 30.25 9.21
N GLN A 543 -26.22 30.60 10.41
CA GLN A 543 -25.58 31.62 11.25
C GLN A 543 -24.19 31.20 11.74
N GLN A 544 -23.98 29.92 12.07
CA GLN A 544 -22.67 29.44 12.53
C GLN A 544 -21.59 29.58 11.45
N ILE A 545 -21.95 29.31 10.18
CA ILE A 545 -21.06 29.51 9.04
C ILE A 545 -20.86 30.99 8.75
N ARG A 546 -21.90 31.83 8.83
CA ARG A 546 -21.78 33.28 8.65
C ARG A 546 -20.85 33.91 9.68
N ASP A 547 -21.04 33.58 10.95
CA ASP A 547 -20.20 34.07 12.05
C ASP A 547 -18.75 33.59 11.91
N LEU A 548 -18.53 32.41 11.32
CA LEU A 548 -17.18 31.89 11.07
C LEU A 548 -16.49 32.66 9.94
N VAL A 549 -17.17 32.76 8.79
CA VAL A 549 -16.64 33.36 7.57
C VAL A 549 -16.47 34.87 7.72
N ASP A 550 -17.48 35.57 8.23
CA ASP A 550 -17.42 37.03 8.39
C ASP A 550 -16.58 37.45 9.59
N GLY A 551 -16.55 36.64 10.65
CA GLY A 551 -15.70 36.91 11.81
C GLY A 551 -14.21 36.97 11.43
N LEU A 552 -13.78 36.04 10.57
CA LEU A 552 -12.41 36.03 10.04
C LEU A 552 -12.16 37.21 9.09
N GLY A 553 -13.12 37.50 8.19
CA GLY A 553 -12.97 38.51 7.14
C GLY A 553 -12.98 39.94 7.67
N ASN A 554 -13.61 40.14 8.84
CA ASN A 554 -13.65 41.41 9.55
C ASN A 554 -12.52 41.56 10.60
N SER A 555 -11.69 40.53 10.76
CA SER A 555 -10.56 40.58 11.70
C SER A 555 -9.60 41.74 11.35
N ALA A 556 -8.88 42.23 12.34
CA ALA A 556 -7.88 43.28 12.13
C ALA A 556 -6.79 42.83 11.13
N GLU A 557 -6.44 41.55 11.16
CA GLU A 557 -5.46 40.95 10.27
C GLU A 557 -5.96 40.90 8.81
N ALA A 558 -7.20 40.44 8.57
CA ALA A 558 -7.79 40.43 7.23
C ALA A 558 -7.91 41.85 6.65
N ARG A 559 -8.31 42.83 7.46
CA ARG A 559 -8.39 44.25 7.05
C ARG A 559 -7.01 44.85 6.72
N ALA A 560 -5.96 44.42 7.43
CA ALA A 560 -4.59 44.85 7.15
C ALA A 560 -4.01 44.19 5.89
N LEU A 561 -4.37 42.93 5.62
CA LEU A 561 -3.95 42.21 4.42
C LEU A 561 -4.65 42.71 3.15
N TYR A 562 -5.95 43.02 3.26
CA TYR A 562 -6.76 43.49 2.15
C TYR A 562 -7.26 44.93 2.37
N PRO A 563 -6.34 45.92 2.42
CA PRO A 563 -6.69 47.32 2.62
C PRO A 563 -7.29 47.92 1.34
N GLY A 564 -7.95 49.08 1.50
CA GLY A 564 -8.44 49.87 0.37
C GLY A 564 -9.83 49.46 -0.12
N ASP A 565 -10.14 49.87 -1.35
CA ASP A 565 -11.45 49.71 -1.98
C ASP A 565 -11.74 48.27 -2.43
N ASN A 566 -12.95 48.03 -2.92
CA ASN A 566 -13.38 46.69 -3.34
C ASN A 566 -12.61 46.18 -4.56
N THR A 567 -12.09 47.06 -5.42
CA THR A 567 -11.23 46.70 -6.56
C THR A 567 -9.91 46.13 -6.06
N SER A 568 -9.24 46.85 -5.15
CA SER A 568 -7.97 46.45 -4.54
C SER A 568 -8.11 45.13 -3.79
N PHE A 569 -9.24 44.94 -3.09
CA PHE A 569 -9.57 43.70 -2.39
C PHE A 569 -9.66 42.48 -3.33
N VAL A 570 -10.39 42.57 -4.45
CA VAL A 570 -10.52 41.44 -5.39
C VAL A 570 -9.18 41.10 -6.03
N HIS A 571 -8.39 42.10 -6.43
CA HIS A 571 -7.03 41.87 -6.94
C HIS A 571 -6.15 41.14 -5.92
N ALA A 572 -6.22 41.55 -4.65
CA ALA A 572 -5.39 40.98 -3.61
C ALA A 572 -5.75 39.51 -3.31
N ILE A 573 -7.03 39.13 -3.31
CA ILE A 573 -7.44 37.73 -3.10
C ILE A 573 -6.93 36.82 -4.22
N PHE A 574 -7.13 37.21 -5.48
CA PHE A 574 -6.65 36.43 -6.63
C PHE A 574 -5.12 36.29 -6.60
N ASN A 575 -4.41 37.35 -6.21
CA ASN A 575 -2.97 37.27 -6.03
C ASN A 575 -2.59 36.33 -4.87
N THR A 576 -3.28 36.40 -3.73
CA THR A 576 -3.03 35.51 -2.57
C THR A 576 -3.24 34.04 -2.91
N LEU A 577 -4.35 33.71 -3.58
CA LEU A 577 -4.77 32.32 -3.84
C LEU A 577 -4.12 31.72 -5.08
N ALA A 578 -3.96 32.50 -6.16
CA ALA A 578 -3.57 32.00 -7.47
C ALA A 578 -2.32 32.68 -8.08
N ASN A 579 -1.69 33.64 -7.38
CA ASN A 579 -0.54 34.41 -7.86
C ASN A 579 -0.78 35.11 -9.21
N ARG A 580 -2.01 35.57 -9.47
CA ARG A 580 -2.36 36.31 -10.68
C ARG A 580 -3.37 37.41 -10.37
N ALA A 581 -3.54 38.33 -11.32
CA ALA A 581 -4.69 39.23 -11.31
C ALA A 581 -5.96 38.52 -11.80
N PRO A 582 -7.16 38.95 -11.37
CA PRO A 582 -8.41 38.56 -11.99
C PRO A 582 -8.45 39.06 -13.45
N THR A 583 -9.12 38.31 -14.32
CA THR A 583 -9.52 38.79 -15.64
C THR A 583 -10.55 39.92 -15.52
N SER A 584 -10.76 40.70 -16.59
CA SER A 584 -11.75 41.78 -16.59
C SER A 584 -13.16 41.28 -16.27
N THR A 585 -13.54 40.10 -16.75
CA THR A 585 -14.82 39.45 -16.45
C THR A 585 -14.93 39.01 -15.00
N GLU A 586 -13.90 38.35 -14.45
CA GLU A 586 -13.87 37.96 -13.03
C GLU A 586 -13.97 39.19 -12.12
N LEU A 587 -13.18 40.24 -12.41
CA LEU A 587 -13.19 41.47 -11.65
C LEU A 587 -14.57 42.13 -11.65
N ALA A 588 -15.20 42.27 -12.82
CA ALA A 588 -16.54 42.84 -12.94
C ALA A 588 -17.59 42.03 -12.17
N ASN A 589 -17.54 40.70 -12.24
CA ASN A 589 -18.48 39.83 -11.54
C ASN A 589 -18.35 39.95 -10.02
N TRP A 590 -17.14 39.96 -9.47
CA TRP A 590 -16.93 40.07 -8.03
C TRP A 590 -17.22 41.48 -7.50
N LEU A 591 -16.93 42.53 -8.29
CA LEU A 591 -17.32 43.89 -7.94
C LEU A 591 -18.85 44.07 -7.89
N ASP A 592 -19.59 43.43 -8.79
CA ASP A 592 -21.07 43.44 -8.75
C ASP A 592 -21.60 42.79 -7.45
N GLN A 593 -21.00 41.68 -7.01
CA GLN A 593 -21.36 41.04 -5.75
C GLN A 593 -21.16 41.97 -4.54
N LEU A 594 -20.02 42.66 -4.48
CA LEU A 594 -19.66 43.56 -3.38
C LEU A 594 -20.46 44.88 -3.40
N ASN A 595 -20.56 45.52 -4.56
CA ASN A 595 -21.08 46.89 -4.67
C ASN A 595 -22.60 46.92 -4.83
N ASN A 596 -23.20 45.96 -5.54
CA ASN A 596 -24.61 46.00 -5.92
C ASN A 596 -25.45 44.95 -5.19
N LYS A 597 -24.89 43.78 -4.88
CA LYS A 597 -25.63 42.66 -4.25
C LYS A 597 -25.41 42.54 -2.74
N GLY A 598 -24.62 43.43 -2.16
CA GLY A 598 -24.39 43.50 -0.71
C GLY A 598 -23.66 42.29 -0.11
N ALA A 599 -22.89 41.55 -0.92
CA ALA A 599 -22.07 40.45 -0.40
C ALA A 599 -20.98 40.99 0.54
N SER A 600 -20.73 40.28 1.64
CA SER A 600 -19.60 40.61 2.52
C SER A 600 -18.27 40.28 1.83
N ARG A 601 -17.19 40.92 2.25
CA ARG A 601 -15.83 40.55 1.83
C ARG A 601 -15.49 39.09 2.22
N GLY A 602 -15.94 38.64 3.39
CA GLY A 602 -15.77 37.24 3.82
C GLY A 602 -16.42 36.24 2.86
N LEU A 603 -17.67 36.50 2.46
CA LEU A 603 -18.38 35.69 1.47
C LEU A 603 -17.66 35.71 0.11
N VAL A 604 -17.22 36.87 -0.36
CA VAL A 604 -16.52 36.96 -1.65
C VAL A 604 -15.18 36.23 -1.61
N ALA A 605 -14.43 36.28 -0.50
CA ALA A 605 -13.20 35.50 -0.35
C ALA A 605 -13.47 33.98 -0.41
N LEU A 606 -14.52 33.50 0.26
CA LEU A 606 -14.97 32.11 0.19
C LEU A 606 -15.41 31.72 -1.23
N ALA A 607 -16.22 32.55 -1.89
CA ALA A 607 -16.75 32.24 -3.22
C ALA A 607 -15.66 32.27 -4.31
N VAL A 608 -14.71 33.19 -4.22
CA VAL A 608 -13.52 33.18 -5.11
C VAL A 608 -12.72 31.90 -4.89
N LEU A 609 -12.49 31.52 -3.64
CA LEU A 609 -11.78 30.29 -3.30
C LEU A 609 -12.51 29.04 -3.85
N ASP A 610 -13.83 28.94 -3.71
CA ASP A 610 -14.63 27.83 -4.26
C ASP A 610 -14.49 27.76 -5.78
N VAL A 611 -14.67 28.89 -6.46
CA VAL A 611 -14.55 28.98 -7.93
C VAL A 611 -13.16 28.61 -8.43
N LEU A 612 -12.09 29.13 -7.82
CA LEU A 612 -10.72 28.80 -8.22
C LEU A 612 -10.38 27.34 -7.94
N SER A 613 -11.03 26.71 -6.95
CA SER A 613 -10.80 25.32 -6.56
C SER A 613 -11.69 24.32 -7.30
N ALA A 614 -12.70 24.79 -8.05
CA ALA A 614 -13.70 23.95 -8.70
C ALA A 614 -13.09 23.01 -9.76
N ASP A 615 -12.06 23.46 -10.47
CA ASP A 615 -11.26 22.63 -11.38
C ASP A 615 -9.83 22.49 -10.86
N ASN A 616 -9.54 21.37 -10.22
CA ASN A 616 -8.23 21.06 -9.65
C ASN A 616 -7.14 20.80 -10.71
N ALA A 617 -7.50 20.66 -12.00
CA ALA A 617 -6.56 20.52 -13.11
C ALA A 617 -6.14 21.88 -13.69
N SER A 618 -6.94 22.92 -13.47
CA SER A 618 -6.63 24.29 -13.85
C SER A 618 -5.38 24.83 -13.14
N ALA A 619 -4.75 25.86 -13.72
CA ALA A 619 -3.59 26.48 -13.08
C ALA A 619 -3.94 27.06 -11.70
N ASP A 620 -5.12 27.66 -11.56
CA ASP A 620 -5.58 28.25 -10.30
C ASP A 620 -5.89 27.18 -9.26
N GLY A 621 -6.61 26.12 -9.64
CA GLY A 621 -6.90 24.99 -8.75
C GLY A 621 -5.64 24.30 -8.26
N LYS A 622 -4.64 24.12 -9.14
CA LYS A 622 -3.30 23.62 -8.76
C LYS A 622 -2.59 24.56 -7.79
N ALA A 623 -2.63 25.87 -8.03
CA ALA A 623 -2.00 26.85 -7.15
C ALA A 623 -2.62 26.83 -5.75
N VAL A 624 -3.96 26.84 -5.66
CA VAL A 624 -4.69 26.77 -4.39
C VAL A 624 -4.42 25.46 -3.65
N ALA A 625 -4.48 24.32 -4.35
CA ALA A 625 -4.21 23.01 -3.75
C ALA A 625 -2.79 22.92 -3.20
N ARG A 626 -1.78 23.42 -3.93
CA ARG A 626 -0.37 23.39 -3.50
C ARG A 626 -0.12 24.33 -2.33
N LYS A 627 -0.67 25.55 -2.35
CA LYS A 627 -0.62 26.45 -1.18
C LYS A 627 -1.28 25.84 0.05
N THR A 628 -2.42 25.16 -0.13
CA THR A 628 -3.13 24.45 0.95
C THR A 628 -2.25 23.35 1.54
N ALA A 629 -1.63 22.53 0.69
CA ALA A 629 -0.74 21.46 1.13
C ALA A 629 0.50 22.00 1.87
N THR A 630 1.16 23.04 1.32
CA THR A 630 2.31 23.69 1.98
C THR A 630 1.91 24.33 3.31
N ALA A 631 0.72 24.94 3.39
CA ALA A 631 0.22 25.54 4.61
C ALA A 631 -0.08 24.49 5.69
N LEU A 632 -0.74 23.39 5.33
CA LEU A 632 -0.99 22.27 6.24
C LEU A 632 0.33 21.68 6.76
N TYR A 633 1.31 21.49 5.87
CA TYR A 633 2.64 21.04 6.24
C TYR A 633 3.30 22.00 7.24
N PHE A 634 3.33 23.29 6.93
CA PHE A 634 3.93 24.31 7.80
C PHE A 634 3.28 24.31 9.19
N THR A 635 1.94 24.23 9.27
CA THR A 635 1.24 24.18 10.55
C THR A 635 1.51 22.88 11.31
N ALA A 636 1.66 21.75 10.60
CA ALA A 636 1.99 20.46 11.21
C ALA A 636 3.43 20.40 11.73
N ALA A 637 4.35 21.15 11.11
CA ALA A 637 5.74 21.25 11.52
C ALA A 637 5.94 22.08 12.80
N ILE A 638 4.92 22.80 13.28
CA ILE A 638 4.95 23.50 14.57
C ILE A 638 4.70 22.48 15.68
N ASP A 639 5.76 21.84 16.16
CA ASP A 639 5.67 20.73 17.12
C ASP A 639 6.37 21.02 18.47
N THR A 640 7.13 22.11 18.56
CA THR A 640 7.74 22.56 19.82
C THR A 640 7.05 23.77 20.43
N SER A 641 7.14 23.92 21.75
CA SER A 641 6.67 25.12 22.45
C SER A 641 7.37 26.41 21.98
N ALA A 642 8.62 26.29 21.51
CA ALA A 642 9.38 27.41 20.97
C ALA A 642 8.85 27.86 19.60
N GLU A 643 8.54 26.92 18.71
CA GLU A 643 7.92 27.20 17.42
C GLU A 643 6.50 27.73 17.57
N LEU A 644 5.72 27.16 18.50
CA LEU A 644 4.38 27.64 18.81
C LEU A 644 4.40 29.10 19.31
N ALA A 645 5.37 29.44 20.17
CA ALA A 645 5.57 30.82 20.62
C ALA A 645 6.07 31.74 19.49
N ALA A 646 6.93 31.22 18.61
CA ALA A 646 7.52 31.97 17.52
C ALA A 646 6.53 32.26 16.38
N TYR A 647 5.58 31.36 16.11
CA TYR A 647 4.52 31.55 15.14
C TYR A 647 3.33 32.32 15.72
N SER A 648 3.62 33.53 16.22
CA SER A 648 2.64 34.43 16.81
C SER A 648 2.88 35.87 16.40
N GLY A 649 1.79 36.62 16.23
CA GLY A 649 1.83 38.04 15.89
C GLY A 649 2.10 38.36 14.42
N THR A 650 2.13 39.67 14.13
CA THR A 650 2.10 40.20 12.75
C THR A 650 3.37 39.92 11.96
N ARG A 651 4.55 39.90 12.61
CA ARG A 651 5.83 39.59 11.94
C ARG A 651 5.87 38.15 11.45
N ALA A 652 5.47 37.19 12.29
CA ALA A 652 5.42 35.79 11.93
C ALA A 652 4.41 35.52 10.80
N ALA A 653 3.24 36.14 10.90
CA ALA A 653 2.22 36.12 9.87
C ALA A 653 2.75 36.64 8.51
N ALA A 654 3.46 37.78 8.50
CA ALA A 654 4.05 38.35 7.29
C ALA A 654 5.10 37.41 6.66
N LYS A 655 5.93 36.76 7.48
CA LYS A 655 6.95 35.83 6.98
C LYS A 655 6.33 34.58 6.34
N ALA A 656 5.30 34.02 6.97
CA ALA A 656 4.59 32.87 6.41
C ALA A 656 3.81 33.21 5.12
N ARG A 657 3.30 34.45 4.97
CA ARG A 657 2.75 34.94 3.69
C ARG A 657 3.81 35.01 2.60
N ALA A 658 4.99 35.53 2.92
CA ALA A 658 6.11 35.64 1.98
C ALA A 658 6.65 34.28 1.54
N MET A 659 6.54 33.27 2.40
CA MET A 659 6.80 31.88 2.01
C MET A 659 5.73 31.38 1.02
N LEU A 660 4.44 31.51 1.35
CA LEU A 660 3.36 31.02 0.49
C LEU A 660 3.19 31.76 -0.84
N SER A 661 3.70 33.00 -0.97
CA SER A 661 3.70 33.72 -2.25
C SER A 661 4.63 33.07 -3.29
N GLN A 662 5.60 32.26 -2.85
CA GLN A 662 6.49 31.50 -3.74
C GLN A 662 5.86 30.20 -4.25
N VAL A 663 4.72 29.79 -3.67
CA VAL A 663 3.99 28.58 -4.05
C VAL A 663 2.95 28.92 -5.11
N GLY A 664 3.05 28.28 -6.27
CA GLY A 664 2.12 28.44 -7.40
C GLY A 664 1.80 27.11 -8.09
N SER A 665 1.18 27.19 -9.26
CA SER A 665 0.63 26.03 -9.99
C SER A 665 1.65 24.99 -10.44
N ASN A 666 2.95 25.35 -10.48
CA ASN A 666 4.06 24.49 -10.90
C ASN A 666 5.02 24.12 -9.74
N THR A 667 4.76 24.59 -8.52
CA THR A 667 5.61 24.29 -7.35
C THR A 667 5.55 22.80 -6.99
N ASP A 668 6.72 22.16 -6.88
CA ASP A 668 6.85 20.85 -6.24
C ASP A 668 6.75 21.04 -4.72
N VAL A 669 5.63 20.61 -4.15
CA VAL A 669 5.32 20.81 -2.72
C VAL A 669 6.29 20.03 -1.83
N VAL A 670 6.77 18.86 -2.29
CA VAL A 670 7.71 18.04 -1.50
C VAL A 670 9.06 18.74 -1.43
N ALA A 671 9.57 19.22 -2.57
CA ALA A 671 10.83 19.97 -2.59
C ALA A 671 10.74 21.28 -1.77
N PHE A 672 9.56 21.92 -1.77
CA PHE A 672 9.31 23.17 -1.05
C PHE A 672 9.23 23.00 0.49
N GLN A 673 9.11 21.77 1.00
CA GLN A 673 9.12 21.50 2.45
C GLN A 673 10.36 22.08 3.14
N ASN A 674 11.53 21.98 2.52
CA ASN A 674 12.77 22.55 3.04
C ASN A 674 12.66 24.08 3.26
N THR A 675 11.96 24.79 2.37
CA THR A 675 11.73 26.23 2.50
C THR A 675 10.76 26.54 3.63
N ALA A 676 9.75 25.68 3.84
CA ALA A 676 8.82 25.80 4.95
C ALA A 676 9.50 25.56 6.31
N ASP A 677 10.32 24.52 6.43
CA ASP A 677 11.09 24.21 7.63
C ASP A 677 12.06 25.34 7.97
N GLN A 678 12.79 25.85 6.96
CA GLN A 678 13.69 26.98 7.14
C GLN A 678 12.95 28.24 7.59
N THR A 679 11.76 28.48 7.03
CA THR A 679 10.91 29.61 7.44
C THR A 679 10.54 29.51 8.91
N LEU A 680 10.16 28.32 9.38
CA LEU A 680 9.83 28.07 10.78
C LEU A 680 11.06 28.20 11.71
N ALA A 681 12.19 27.61 11.32
CA ALA A 681 13.45 27.71 12.05
C ALA A 681 13.91 29.17 12.21
N ASP A 682 13.75 29.99 11.17
CA ASP A 682 14.08 31.40 11.26
C ASP A 682 13.13 32.17 12.20
N LEU A 683 11.85 31.81 12.25
CA LEU A 683 10.90 32.42 13.20
C LEU A 683 11.35 32.15 14.64
N VAL A 684 11.74 30.92 14.94
CA VAL A 684 12.30 30.53 16.25
C VAL A 684 13.57 31.32 16.55
N ALA A 685 14.43 31.53 15.54
CA ALA A 685 15.66 32.30 15.68
C ALA A 685 15.44 33.83 15.73
N GLY A 686 14.19 34.32 15.60
CA GLY A 686 13.86 35.74 15.58
C GLY A 686 14.36 36.51 14.35
N ARG A 687 14.69 35.80 13.26
CA ARG A 687 15.29 36.34 12.03
C ARG A 687 14.25 36.85 11.04
#